data_AF-A0A9Q0IT95-F1
#
_entry.id   AF-A0A9Q0IT95-F1
#
_cell.length_a   1.000
_cell.length_b   1.000
_cell.length_c   1.000
_cell.angle_alpha   90.00
_cell.angle_beta   90.00
_cell.angle_gamma   90.00
#
_symmetry.space_group_name_H-M   'P 1'
#
loop_
_entity.id
_entity.type
_entity.pdbx_description
1 polymer ?
#
loop_
_entity_poly.entity_id
_entity_poly.type
_entity_poly.pdbx_seq_one_letter_code
_entity_poly.pdbx_strand_id
1 'polypeptide(L)'
;MDLKSELLKSIWYAFTSLDVEKCGKVSKSQLKVLSHNLYTVLNIPHDPVALEEHFQDDDDGPVSNHGYMPYLNKYILDKVKEGTFDKEQFDDLCWMMTRKKNYLTLPQGSMLSETDSFKLFCLFNLLSEDRYPLVIIVEEAEYLLKKISAAMSQEWDGKPLEDLLSQDASVLDEGLSAWKFLEHLGAGRLLRVASAEAFSLALEEVFLEMYHGVLKMGYMWKKGHMRRNWTERWFVLKPFSIAYYVSEQLKDKRGEILLDKTCVVEGTPDREGKRCLLCVKTHNKSYEMSASDQRQKVEWSQAMQTAIRLLCERKSSLHEELKLKRREPDNERERQDQQIESIIQHAPEGGPDEEAGGRAAGGDPDPPGGGGGQAGAAQCQLLQEQQRAQQGLTPLEEVPGRSHQHLEEVQEKLRNASQHVRHWNVQLNRLMTPITPGDRFEHRLQTKQNLCPKKEGALASSEFISKYKARAVSPASELAQMNAVSLLDSDGRQWSSRSGFQDGSPPPAGSQFVGMGRGLLKYGNVKEMFAAAEKILGYDLLGLCLNGPEEELARTVHCQPAVFVTSLAAVERLNHDDPKAIETCVAAAGFSVGEYAALVFSGAMDFAEALYVVKVRAEAMQAASDRVPSGMLSVLGRPQAHYRHACLQALEHCRSLGVDKPVCTVANFLFPDGRVIAGHQQALDFLQQNSRRLHFTRCSRLPVSGAFHTSLMESAFEPLRDVLRQIEVRRPEIRVYSNVDGQRYMHADHVRRQLAKQPVEPVKWEQTLHSIYERTQGQGFPRTYEVGPGRQLGATLKRCNLKAYRTYTHVDVVQDH
;
A
#
# COMPACT_ATOMS: atom_id res chain seq x y z
N MET A 1 -7.13 -15.96 -24.25
CA MET A 1 -6.24 -17.14 -24.36
C MET A 1 -6.87 -18.26 -23.53
N ASP A 2 -6.23 -19.44 -23.40
CA ASP A 2 -6.62 -20.34 -22.31
C ASP A 2 -6.13 -19.72 -21.00
N LEU A 3 -7.04 -19.53 -20.04
CA LEU A 3 -6.70 -19.03 -18.70
C LEU A 3 -5.61 -19.91 -18.05
N LYS A 4 -5.56 -21.21 -18.39
CA LYS A 4 -4.54 -22.12 -17.90
C LYS A 4 -3.13 -21.77 -18.40
N SER A 5 -2.97 -21.36 -19.67
CA SER A 5 -1.65 -21.03 -20.21
C SER A 5 -1.10 -19.74 -19.61
N GLU A 6 -1.95 -18.74 -19.37
CA GLU A 6 -1.53 -17.51 -18.67
C GLU A 6 -1.04 -17.77 -17.25
N LEU A 7 -1.76 -18.58 -16.47
CA LEU A 7 -1.36 -18.93 -15.10
C LEU A 7 -0.10 -19.80 -15.08
N LEU A 8 0.03 -20.72 -16.03
CA LEU A 8 1.18 -21.63 -16.12
C LEU A 8 2.51 -20.89 -16.24
N LYS A 9 2.54 -19.72 -16.91
CA LYS A 9 3.75 -18.89 -17.04
C LYS A 9 4.32 -18.43 -15.70
N SER A 10 3.48 -17.86 -14.85
CA SER A 10 3.88 -17.40 -13.52
C SER A 10 4.24 -18.59 -12.61
N ILE A 11 3.56 -19.73 -12.76
CA ILE A 11 3.87 -20.96 -12.04
C ILE A 11 5.23 -21.55 -12.48
N TRP A 12 5.63 -21.45 -13.74
CA TRP A 12 6.97 -21.84 -14.18
C TRP A 12 8.06 -21.04 -13.47
N TYR A 13 7.91 -19.73 -13.33
CA TYR A 13 8.86 -18.91 -12.55
C TYR A 13 8.88 -19.26 -11.06
N ALA A 14 7.74 -19.65 -10.49
CA ALA A 14 7.69 -20.17 -9.12
C ALA A 14 8.42 -21.52 -9.00
N PHE A 15 8.16 -22.47 -9.89
CA PHE A 15 8.82 -23.79 -9.93
C PHE A 15 10.34 -23.66 -10.10
N THR A 16 10.82 -22.90 -11.08
CA THR A 16 12.27 -22.75 -11.32
C THR A 16 12.97 -21.90 -10.27
N SER A 17 12.23 -21.11 -9.50
CA SER A 17 12.77 -20.50 -8.27
C SER A 17 12.93 -21.48 -7.11
N LEU A 18 12.30 -22.66 -7.14
CA LEU A 18 12.49 -23.70 -6.12
C LEU A 18 13.64 -24.66 -6.46
N ASP A 19 13.98 -24.83 -7.75
CA ASP A 19 15.15 -25.55 -8.23
C ASP A 19 16.45 -24.77 -7.91
N VAL A 20 16.96 -24.98 -6.70
CA VAL A 20 18.19 -24.32 -6.21
C VAL A 20 19.44 -24.75 -7.01
N GLU A 21 19.46 -26.00 -7.45
CA GLU A 21 20.64 -26.64 -8.08
C GLU A 21 20.66 -26.45 -9.60
N LYS A 22 19.60 -25.89 -10.19
CA LYS A 22 19.35 -25.81 -11.65
C LYS A 22 19.38 -27.18 -12.32
N CYS A 23 18.95 -28.21 -11.60
CA CYS A 23 18.96 -29.62 -12.02
C CYS A 23 17.66 -30.04 -12.75
N GLY A 24 16.72 -29.12 -12.94
CA GLY A 24 15.41 -29.36 -13.54
C GLY A 24 14.39 -30.01 -12.60
N LYS A 25 14.72 -30.12 -11.29
CA LYS A 25 13.95 -30.87 -10.28
C LYS A 25 13.77 -30.08 -8.98
N VAL A 26 12.70 -30.37 -8.25
CA VAL A 26 12.31 -29.71 -6.99
C VAL A 26 11.88 -30.78 -5.97
N SER A 27 12.14 -30.57 -4.68
CA SER A 27 11.74 -31.54 -3.64
C SER A 27 10.21 -31.64 -3.51
N LYS A 28 9.70 -32.86 -3.22
CA LYS A 28 8.27 -33.13 -2.99
C LYS A 28 7.67 -32.15 -1.96
N SER A 29 8.37 -31.89 -0.85
CA SER A 29 7.97 -30.95 0.20
C SER A 29 7.84 -29.49 -0.27
N GLN A 30 8.74 -29.01 -1.14
CA GLN A 30 8.62 -27.65 -1.71
C GLN A 30 7.43 -27.55 -2.67
N LEU A 31 7.13 -28.62 -3.43
CA LEU A 31 5.96 -28.68 -4.31
C LEU A 31 4.64 -28.79 -3.55
N LYS A 32 4.60 -29.48 -2.39
CA LYS A 32 3.46 -29.44 -1.46
C LYS A 32 3.17 -28.01 -1.00
N VAL A 33 4.19 -27.25 -0.58
CA VAL A 33 4.06 -25.84 -0.16
C VAL A 33 3.62 -24.93 -1.31
N LEU A 34 4.20 -25.08 -2.51
CA LEU A 34 3.77 -24.33 -3.69
C LEU A 34 2.29 -24.62 -4.01
N SER A 35 1.91 -25.89 -4.04
CA SER A 35 0.53 -26.33 -4.30
C SER A 35 -0.46 -25.73 -3.29
N HIS A 36 -0.13 -25.75 -1.99
CA HIS A 36 -0.96 -25.17 -0.93
C HIS A 36 -1.19 -23.67 -1.10
N ASN A 37 -0.14 -22.92 -1.46
CA ASN A 37 -0.24 -21.48 -1.73
C ASN A 37 -1.08 -21.21 -2.99
N LEU A 38 -0.95 -22.05 -4.03
CA LEU A 38 -1.75 -21.97 -5.25
C LEU A 38 -3.24 -22.25 -4.99
N TYR A 39 -3.59 -23.29 -4.20
CA TYR A 39 -4.97 -23.51 -3.75
C TYR A 39 -5.57 -22.27 -3.08
N THR A 40 -4.79 -21.67 -2.17
CA THR A 40 -5.21 -20.52 -1.37
C THR A 40 -5.47 -19.28 -2.23
N VAL A 41 -4.54 -18.90 -3.11
CA VAL A 41 -4.69 -17.67 -3.92
C VAL A 41 -5.68 -17.83 -5.08
N LEU A 42 -5.86 -19.04 -5.60
CA LEU A 42 -6.83 -19.34 -6.67
C LEU A 42 -8.24 -19.66 -6.15
N ASN A 43 -8.48 -19.57 -4.83
CA ASN A 43 -9.74 -19.93 -4.15
C ASN A 43 -10.26 -21.34 -4.49
N ILE A 44 -9.35 -22.29 -4.79
CA ILE A 44 -9.70 -23.67 -5.10
C ILE A 44 -9.87 -24.45 -3.78
N PRO A 45 -10.97 -25.20 -3.57
CA PRO A 45 -11.14 -26.02 -2.37
C PRO A 45 -9.98 -27.01 -2.18
N HIS A 46 -9.29 -26.89 -1.04
CA HIS A 46 -8.10 -27.68 -0.74
C HIS A 46 -8.47 -29.14 -0.44
N ASP A 47 -7.85 -30.07 -1.15
CA ASP A 47 -7.94 -31.50 -0.90
C ASP A 47 -6.59 -32.00 -0.35
N PRO A 48 -6.41 -32.05 0.99
CA PRO A 48 -5.14 -32.45 1.59
C PRO A 48 -4.87 -33.95 1.40
N VAL A 49 -5.89 -34.78 1.19
CA VAL A 49 -5.72 -36.22 0.98
C VAL A 49 -5.14 -36.45 -0.41
N ALA A 50 -5.74 -35.87 -1.45
CA ALA A 50 -5.22 -35.97 -2.82
C ALA A 50 -3.84 -35.31 -3.01
N LEU A 51 -3.50 -34.29 -2.20
CA LEU A 51 -2.16 -33.67 -2.20
C LEU A 51 -1.12 -34.61 -1.58
N GLU A 52 -1.40 -35.21 -0.42
CA GLU A 52 -0.48 -36.17 0.21
C GLU A 52 -0.38 -37.48 -0.59
N GLU A 53 -1.48 -37.99 -1.17
CA GLU A 53 -1.48 -39.16 -2.06
C GLU A 53 -0.66 -38.97 -3.34
N HIS A 54 -0.58 -37.75 -3.90
CA HIS A 54 0.20 -37.52 -5.11
C HIS A 54 1.68 -37.23 -4.86
N PHE A 55 2.03 -36.87 -3.63
CA PHE A 55 3.41 -36.59 -3.23
C PHE A 55 3.78 -37.44 -2.00
N GLN A 56 3.43 -38.73 -2.00
CA GLN A 56 3.88 -39.67 -0.99
C GLN A 56 5.42 -39.77 -1.03
N ASP A 57 6.04 -40.02 0.12
CA ASP A 57 7.50 -40.15 0.24
C ASP A 57 7.96 -41.57 -0.15
N ASP A 58 7.53 -42.00 -1.34
CA ASP A 58 8.10 -43.12 -2.10
C ASP A 58 9.54 -42.79 -2.50
N ASP A 59 10.41 -43.79 -2.64
CA ASP A 59 11.86 -43.65 -2.92
C ASP A 59 12.21 -42.88 -4.21
N ASP A 60 11.24 -42.59 -5.09
CA ASP A 60 11.39 -41.62 -6.17
C ASP A 60 11.61 -40.20 -5.60
N GLY A 61 12.82 -39.67 -5.76
CA GLY A 61 13.26 -38.41 -5.14
C GLY A 61 12.69 -37.10 -5.75
N PRO A 62 13.53 -36.08 -6.03
CA PRO A 62 13.04 -34.77 -6.45
C PRO A 62 12.38 -34.80 -7.84
N VAL A 63 11.23 -34.12 -7.95
CA VAL A 63 10.29 -34.19 -9.07
C VAL A 63 10.62 -33.12 -10.11
N SER A 64 10.62 -33.48 -11.39
CA SER A 64 10.86 -32.54 -12.49
C SER A 64 9.61 -31.73 -12.87
N ASN A 65 9.77 -30.67 -13.67
CA ASN A 65 8.63 -29.91 -14.22
C ASN A 65 7.63 -30.85 -14.92
N HIS A 66 8.13 -31.80 -15.72
CA HIS A 66 7.31 -32.85 -16.35
C HIS A 66 6.58 -33.76 -15.36
N GLY A 67 7.17 -34.05 -14.19
CA GLY A 67 6.51 -34.82 -13.13
C GLY A 67 5.46 -34.03 -12.35
N TYR A 68 5.61 -32.70 -12.24
CA TYR A 68 4.65 -31.81 -11.57
C TYR A 68 3.45 -31.47 -12.46
N MET A 69 3.61 -31.46 -13.79
CA MET A 69 2.58 -31.11 -14.76
C MET A 69 1.26 -31.91 -14.64
N PRO A 70 1.25 -33.26 -14.48
CA PRO A 70 0.01 -34.02 -14.32
C PRO A 70 -0.80 -33.59 -13.10
N TYR A 71 -0.12 -33.30 -11.98
CA TYR A 71 -0.76 -32.76 -10.78
C TYR A 71 -1.35 -31.38 -11.05
N LEU A 72 -0.51 -30.48 -11.56
CA LEU A 72 -0.83 -29.07 -11.77
C LEU A 72 -2.04 -28.91 -12.69
N ASN A 73 -2.13 -29.69 -13.77
CA ASN A 73 -3.29 -29.69 -14.65
C ASN A 73 -4.54 -30.22 -13.92
N LYS A 74 -4.52 -31.49 -13.47
CA LYS A 74 -5.70 -32.20 -12.96
C LYS A 74 -6.32 -31.58 -11.69
N TYR A 75 -5.48 -31.06 -10.78
CA TYR A 75 -5.92 -30.65 -9.45
C TYR A 75 -5.97 -29.13 -9.23
N ILE A 76 -5.24 -28.35 -10.04
CA ILE A 76 -5.21 -26.88 -9.95
C ILE A 76 -5.83 -26.27 -11.21
N LEU A 77 -5.17 -26.34 -12.37
CA LEU A 77 -5.57 -25.60 -13.58
C LEU A 77 -6.94 -26.03 -14.15
N ASP A 78 -7.32 -27.31 -14.03
CA ASP A 78 -8.67 -27.80 -14.39
C ASP A 78 -9.76 -27.36 -13.40
N LYS A 79 -9.40 -26.90 -12.21
CA LYS A 79 -10.33 -26.45 -11.16
C LYS A 79 -10.42 -24.93 -11.01
N VAL A 80 -9.50 -24.16 -11.60
CA VAL A 80 -9.58 -22.70 -11.69
C VAL A 80 -10.87 -22.28 -12.41
N LYS A 81 -11.50 -21.20 -11.94
CA LYS A 81 -12.63 -20.55 -12.62
C LYS A 81 -12.38 -19.05 -12.74
N GLU A 82 -12.55 -18.52 -13.94
CA GLU A 82 -12.41 -17.09 -14.20
C GLU A 82 -13.31 -16.26 -13.27
N GLY A 83 -12.79 -15.16 -12.74
CA GLY A 83 -13.51 -14.27 -11.82
C GLY A 83 -13.76 -14.80 -10.40
N THR A 84 -13.25 -15.99 -10.05
CA THR A 84 -13.34 -16.52 -8.66
C THR A 84 -12.12 -16.19 -7.78
N PHE A 85 -11.05 -15.66 -8.38
CA PHE A 85 -9.79 -15.29 -7.73
C PHE A 85 -9.26 -13.97 -8.30
N ASP A 86 -8.25 -13.40 -7.65
CA ASP A 86 -7.55 -12.21 -8.10
C ASP A 86 -6.24 -12.61 -8.80
N LYS A 87 -6.14 -12.32 -10.11
CA LYS A 87 -4.96 -12.66 -10.92
C LYS A 87 -3.73 -11.88 -10.50
N GLU A 88 -3.89 -10.63 -10.03
CA GLU A 88 -2.75 -9.80 -9.60
C GLU A 88 -2.13 -10.35 -8.32
N GLN A 89 -2.95 -10.79 -7.36
CA GLN A 89 -2.47 -11.45 -6.14
C GLN A 89 -1.80 -12.80 -6.42
N PHE A 90 -2.30 -13.55 -7.41
CA PHE A 90 -1.67 -14.79 -7.88
C PHE A 90 -0.31 -14.53 -8.55
N ASP A 91 -0.21 -13.52 -9.41
CA ASP A 91 1.05 -13.17 -10.07
C ASP A 91 2.07 -12.57 -9.07
N ASP A 92 1.61 -11.81 -8.06
CA ASP A 92 2.47 -11.30 -6.97
C ASP A 92 3.00 -12.43 -6.07
N LEU A 93 2.19 -13.44 -5.74
CA LEU A 93 2.67 -14.65 -5.05
C LEU A 93 3.84 -15.29 -5.82
N CYS A 94 3.69 -15.48 -7.13
CA CYS A 94 4.72 -16.06 -7.98
C CYS A 94 5.97 -15.16 -8.05
N TRP A 95 5.76 -13.85 -8.27
CA TRP A 95 6.80 -12.81 -8.29
C TRP A 95 7.62 -12.79 -6.98
N MET A 96 6.96 -12.80 -5.82
CA MET A 96 7.60 -12.80 -4.50
C MET A 96 8.50 -14.02 -4.26
N MET A 97 8.14 -15.19 -4.80
CA MET A 97 8.98 -16.38 -4.73
C MET A 97 10.22 -16.27 -5.64
N THR A 98 10.04 -15.80 -6.89
CA THR A 98 11.12 -15.81 -7.90
C THR A 98 12.09 -14.63 -7.80
N ARG A 99 11.61 -13.43 -7.47
CA ARG A 99 12.40 -12.18 -7.53
C ARG A 99 13.62 -12.19 -6.61
N LYS A 100 13.54 -12.84 -5.44
CA LYS A 100 14.64 -12.89 -4.46
C LYS A 100 15.88 -13.66 -4.97
N LYS A 101 15.72 -14.50 -5.99
CA LYS A 101 16.82 -15.28 -6.59
C LYS A 101 17.26 -14.72 -7.93
N ASN A 102 16.32 -14.23 -8.74
CA ASN A 102 16.57 -13.83 -10.13
C ASN A 102 16.66 -12.32 -10.35
N TYR A 103 16.25 -11.50 -9.38
CA TYR A 103 16.31 -10.04 -9.43
C TYR A 103 17.20 -9.49 -8.32
N LEU A 104 18.49 -9.86 -8.39
CA LEU A 104 19.50 -9.57 -7.38
C LEU A 104 19.97 -8.10 -7.44
N THR A 105 19.24 -7.25 -6.71
CA THR A 105 19.54 -5.82 -6.47
C THR A 105 19.32 -4.91 -7.68
N LEU A 106 18.34 -4.01 -7.59
CA LEU A 106 18.32 -2.79 -8.39
C LEU A 106 19.63 -2.01 -8.15
N PRO A 107 20.40 -1.63 -9.19
CA PRO A 107 21.57 -0.78 -9.02
C PRO A 107 21.24 0.54 -8.32
N GLN A 108 22.20 1.11 -7.57
CA GLN A 108 22.01 2.44 -6.97
C GLN A 108 21.75 3.48 -8.06
N GLY A 109 20.55 4.06 -8.08
CA GLY A 109 20.10 4.98 -9.13
C GLY A 109 19.28 4.33 -10.26
N SER A 110 18.88 3.06 -10.15
CA SER A 110 17.97 2.44 -11.11
C SER A 110 16.61 3.16 -11.21
N MET A 111 16.05 3.17 -12.42
CA MET A 111 14.83 3.88 -12.77
C MET A 111 13.55 3.24 -12.22
N LEU A 112 13.56 1.93 -11.94
CA LEU A 112 12.36 1.16 -11.61
C LEU A 112 12.13 1.06 -10.10
N SER A 113 10.90 1.29 -9.65
CA SER A 113 10.49 0.85 -8.31
C SER A 113 10.18 -0.65 -8.30
N GLU A 114 10.18 -1.25 -7.11
CA GLU A 114 9.76 -2.65 -6.88
C GLU A 114 8.37 -2.96 -7.45
N THR A 115 7.46 -1.98 -7.38
CA THR A 115 6.10 -2.03 -7.93
C THR A 115 6.09 -1.97 -9.46
N ASP A 116 7.00 -1.22 -10.07
CA ASP A 116 7.10 -1.13 -11.53
C ASP A 116 7.72 -2.40 -12.12
N SER A 117 8.76 -2.94 -11.47
CA SER A 117 9.35 -4.24 -11.85
C SER A 117 8.32 -5.37 -11.83
N PHE A 118 7.38 -5.36 -10.85
CA PHE A 118 6.26 -6.30 -10.82
C PHE A 118 5.31 -6.14 -12.02
N LYS A 119 4.83 -4.93 -12.31
CA LYS A 119 3.95 -4.66 -13.47
C LYS A 119 4.59 -5.06 -14.79
N LEU A 120 5.88 -4.77 -14.93
CA LEU A 120 6.68 -5.15 -16.10
C LEU A 120 6.83 -6.67 -16.24
N PHE A 121 7.02 -7.41 -15.14
CA PHE A 121 6.99 -8.88 -15.13
C PHE A 121 5.62 -9.42 -15.58
N CYS A 122 4.52 -8.84 -15.08
CA CYS A 122 3.16 -9.22 -15.49
C CYS A 122 2.87 -8.91 -16.97
N LEU A 123 3.33 -7.76 -17.48
CA LEU A 123 3.23 -7.39 -18.90
C LEU A 123 4.13 -8.26 -19.79
N PHE A 124 5.33 -8.62 -19.30
CA PHE A 124 6.20 -9.58 -19.98
C PHE A 124 5.50 -10.93 -20.14
N ASN A 125 4.91 -11.49 -19.08
CA ASN A 125 4.25 -12.80 -19.14
C ASN A 125 3.03 -12.80 -20.08
N LEU A 126 2.32 -11.68 -20.20
CA LEU A 126 1.23 -11.51 -21.17
C LEU A 126 1.74 -11.59 -22.63
N LEU A 127 2.89 -10.97 -22.92
CA LEU A 127 3.43 -10.81 -24.27
C LEU A 127 4.42 -11.92 -24.69
N SER A 128 5.02 -12.63 -23.73
CA SER A 128 5.98 -13.70 -23.97
C SER A 128 5.43 -14.83 -24.84
N GLU A 129 6.35 -15.64 -25.35
CA GLU A 129 6.12 -17.03 -25.76
C GLU A 129 5.26 -17.80 -24.75
N ASP A 130 4.52 -18.80 -25.25
CA ASP A 130 3.79 -19.78 -24.42
C ASP A 130 4.62 -21.06 -24.17
N ARG A 131 5.92 -21.01 -24.50
CA ARG A 131 6.94 -22.05 -24.29
C ARG A 131 7.87 -21.64 -23.12
N TYR A 132 8.52 -22.61 -22.47
CA TYR A 132 9.56 -22.35 -21.46
C TYR A 132 10.95 -22.71 -22.02
N PRO A 133 12.01 -21.90 -21.82
CA PRO A 133 12.08 -20.65 -21.04
C PRO A 133 11.24 -19.52 -21.63
N LEU A 134 10.65 -18.71 -20.75
CA LEU A 134 9.76 -17.63 -21.14
C LEU A 134 10.56 -16.44 -21.67
N VAL A 135 10.49 -16.23 -22.98
CA VAL A 135 11.13 -15.13 -23.70
C VAL A 135 10.09 -14.25 -24.40
N ILE A 136 10.40 -12.96 -24.55
CA ILE A 136 9.66 -12.03 -25.39
C ILE A 136 10.42 -11.84 -26.71
N ILE A 137 9.70 -11.93 -27.83
CA ILE A 137 10.23 -11.66 -29.17
C ILE A 137 10.36 -10.14 -29.39
N VAL A 138 11.20 -9.75 -30.34
CA VAL A 138 11.59 -8.34 -30.56
C VAL A 138 10.38 -7.45 -30.84
N GLU A 139 9.41 -7.93 -31.61
CA GLU A 139 8.19 -7.24 -32.05
C GLU A 139 7.24 -6.97 -30.87
N GLU A 140 7.17 -7.90 -29.92
CA GLU A 140 6.36 -7.79 -28.71
C GLU A 140 7.04 -6.89 -27.67
N ALA A 141 8.38 -6.92 -27.59
CA ALA A 141 9.17 -5.98 -26.80
C ALA A 141 9.03 -4.55 -27.37
N GLU A 142 9.22 -4.35 -28.68
CA GLU A 142 9.04 -3.05 -29.34
C GLU A 142 7.61 -2.53 -29.13
N TYR A 143 6.60 -3.39 -29.25
CA TYR A 143 5.20 -3.02 -29.00
C TYR A 143 4.99 -2.49 -27.57
N LEU A 144 5.56 -3.14 -26.56
CA LEU A 144 5.47 -2.70 -25.16
C LEU A 144 6.22 -1.39 -24.92
N LEU A 145 7.45 -1.26 -25.42
CA LEU A 145 8.26 -0.04 -25.28
C LEU A 145 7.58 1.16 -25.95
N LYS A 146 7.10 0.98 -27.19
CA LYS A 146 6.32 1.97 -27.96
C LYS A 146 5.02 2.37 -27.27
N LYS A 147 4.34 1.42 -26.60
CA LYS A 147 3.16 1.70 -25.75
C LYS A 147 3.50 2.61 -24.57
N ILE A 148 4.59 2.31 -23.85
CA ILE A 148 5.04 3.11 -22.70
C ILE A 148 5.52 4.50 -23.15
N SER A 149 6.26 4.60 -24.26
CA SER A 149 6.63 5.89 -24.87
C SER A 149 5.40 6.74 -25.23
N ALA A 150 4.40 6.14 -25.88
CA ALA A 150 3.17 6.85 -26.24
C ALA A 150 2.40 7.37 -25.02
N ALA A 151 2.33 6.59 -23.93
CA ALA A 151 1.72 7.03 -22.67
C ALA A 151 2.55 8.14 -21.98
N MET A 152 3.88 8.16 -22.13
CA MET A 152 4.73 9.29 -21.75
C MET A 152 4.61 10.51 -22.69
N SER A 153 3.76 10.47 -23.72
CA SER A 153 3.67 11.48 -24.80
C SER A 153 4.99 11.69 -25.56
N GLN A 154 5.78 10.62 -25.71
CA GLN A 154 7.04 10.58 -26.46
C GLN A 154 6.87 9.81 -27.78
N GLU A 155 7.60 10.24 -28.82
CA GLU A 155 7.80 9.42 -30.02
C GLU A 155 8.84 8.32 -29.73
N TRP A 156 8.61 7.13 -30.28
CA TRP A 156 9.51 5.99 -30.19
C TRP A 156 10.35 5.89 -31.47
N ASP A 157 11.68 6.05 -31.35
CA ASP A 157 12.62 6.13 -32.49
C ASP A 157 13.35 4.82 -32.79
N GLY A 158 12.96 3.69 -32.19
CA GLY A 158 13.50 2.33 -32.42
C GLY A 158 14.90 2.09 -31.82
N LYS A 159 15.80 3.06 -31.97
CA LYS A 159 17.23 2.98 -31.66
C LYS A 159 17.60 2.34 -30.32
N PRO A 160 16.94 2.62 -29.18
CA PRO A 160 17.31 1.98 -27.90
C PRO A 160 17.21 0.43 -27.92
N LEU A 161 16.38 -0.11 -28.81
CA LEU A 161 16.27 -1.55 -29.06
C LEU A 161 17.27 -2.00 -30.15
N GLU A 162 17.41 -1.25 -31.24
CA GLU A 162 18.40 -1.53 -32.31
C GLU A 162 19.85 -1.55 -31.76
N ASP A 163 20.20 -0.59 -30.90
CA ASP A 163 21.48 -0.49 -30.20
C ASP A 163 21.72 -1.73 -29.32
N LEU A 164 20.68 -2.28 -28.69
CA LEU A 164 20.77 -3.50 -27.86
C LEU A 164 20.95 -4.76 -28.72
N LEU A 165 20.16 -4.92 -29.78
CA LEU A 165 20.28 -6.05 -30.71
C LEU A 165 21.65 -6.09 -31.39
N SER A 166 22.24 -4.91 -31.62
CA SER A 166 23.61 -4.75 -32.16
C SER A 166 24.71 -5.08 -31.14
N GLN A 167 24.40 -5.16 -29.85
CA GLN A 167 25.34 -5.47 -28.76
C GLN A 167 25.22 -6.91 -28.26
N ASP A 168 24.01 -7.49 -28.28
CA ASP A 168 23.73 -8.87 -27.87
C ASP A 168 22.87 -9.58 -28.93
N ALA A 169 23.54 -10.15 -29.93
CA ALA A 169 22.89 -10.87 -31.02
C ALA A 169 22.07 -12.09 -30.55
N SER A 170 22.32 -12.64 -29.34
CA SER A 170 21.49 -13.73 -28.78
C SER A 170 20.03 -13.32 -28.59
N VAL A 171 19.74 -12.02 -28.50
CA VAL A 171 18.37 -11.50 -28.38
C VAL A 171 17.56 -11.65 -29.67
N LEU A 172 18.22 -11.80 -30.83
CA LEU A 172 17.55 -12.11 -32.10
C LEU A 172 17.20 -13.61 -32.21
N ASP A 173 18.13 -14.49 -31.84
CA ASP A 173 17.98 -15.94 -32.03
C ASP A 173 17.23 -16.64 -30.87
N GLU A 174 17.46 -16.23 -29.62
CA GLU A 174 16.87 -16.84 -28.41
C GLU A 174 15.77 -15.97 -27.77
N GLY A 175 15.62 -14.72 -28.19
CA GLY A 175 14.71 -13.75 -27.57
C GLY A 175 15.18 -13.21 -26.21
N LEU A 176 14.40 -12.31 -25.61
CA LEU A 176 14.77 -11.64 -24.36
C LEU A 176 14.04 -12.25 -23.15
N SER A 177 14.77 -12.67 -22.11
CA SER A 177 14.16 -13.16 -20.85
C SER A 177 13.67 -12.01 -19.97
N ALA A 178 12.72 -12.28 -19.06
CA ALA A 178 12.18 -11.26 -18.15
C ALA A 178 13.26 -10.55 -17.32
N TRP A 179 14.28 -11.30 -16.89
CA TRP A 179 15.37 -10.77 -16.08
C TRP A 179 16.30 -9.84 -16.88
N LYS A 180 16.71 -10.25 -18.10
CA LYS A 180 17.43 -9.34 -19.02
C LYS A 180 16.57 -8.09 -19.29
N PHE A 181 15.30 -8.26 -19.66
CA PHE A 181 14.40 -7.14 -19.97
C PHE A 181 14.28 -6.12 -18.83
N LEU A 182 14.02 -6.58 -17.60
CA LEU A 182 13.95 -5.73 -16.41
C LEU A 182 15.29 -5.05 -16.09
N GLU A 183 16.43 -5.69 -16.37
CA GLU A 183 17.76 -5.08 -16.20
C GLU A 183 18.03 -3.99 -17.25
N HIS A 184 17.83 -4.28 -18.54
CA HIS A 184 18.05 -3.28 -19.61
C HIS A 184 17.09 -2.07 -19.48
N LEU A 185 15.85 -2.29 -19.04
CA LEU A 185 14.91 -1.20 -18.77
C LEU A 185 15.28 -0.44 -17.48
N GLY A 186 15.66 -1.14 -16.41
CA GLY A 186 16.07 -0.54 -15.14
C GLY A 186 17.39 0.23 -15.19
N ALA A 187 18.25 -0.09 -16.15
CA ALA A 187 19.46 0.66 -16.50
C ALA A 187 19.21 1.79 -17.52
N GLY A 188 17.96 2.04 -17.93
CA GLY A 188 17.62 3.09 -18.90
C GLY A 188 18.07 2.82 -20.34
N ARG A 189 18.52 1.60 -20.66
CA ARG A 189 19.06 1.23 -21.98
C ARG A 189 17.96 1.09 -23.04
N LEU A 190 16.74 0.76 -22.63
CA LEU A 190 15.59 0.54 -23.53
C LEU A 190 14.62 1.74 -23.68
N LEU A 191 14.66 2.75 -22.81
CA LEU A 191 13.77 3.93 -22.88
C LEU A 191 14.45 5.21 -22.39
N ARG A 192 14.25 6.31 -23.12
CA ARG A 192 14.71 7.66 -22.74
C ARG A 192 13.74 8.36 -21.79
N VAL A 193 13.78 7.96 -20.52
CA VAL A 193 12.89 8.47 -19.46
C VAL A 193 13.42 9.76 -18.84
N ALA A 194 12.58 10.81 -18.81
CA ALA A 194 12.92 12.12 -18.24
C ALA A 194 12.71 12.22 -16.71
N SER A 195 11.85 11.38 -16.14
CA SER A 195 11.66 11.22 -14.68
C SER A 195 11.02 9.88 -14.35
N ALA A 196 11.43 9.25 -13.25
CA ALA A 196 10.90 7.95 -12.84
C ALA A 196 9.39 8.02 -12.55
N GLU A 197 8.90 9.15 -12.01
CA GLU A 197 7.48 9.35 -11.70
C GLU A 197 6.61 9.45 -12.96
N ALA A 198 7.15 9.96 -14.08
CA ALA A 198 6.46 9.96 -15.37
C ALA A 198 6.42 8.56 -15.99
N PHE A 199 7.51 7.80 -15.89
CA PHE A 199 7.55 6.40 -16.33
C PHE A 199 6.58 5.52 -15.52
N SER A 200 6.57 5.63 -14.19
CA SER A 200 5.67 4.87 -13.31
C SER A 200 4.19 5.17 -13.60
N LEU A 201 3.88 6.41 -14.01
CA LEU A 201 2.53 6.81 -14.44
C LEU A 201 2.15 6.24 -15.81
N ALA A 202 3.05 6.29 -16.79
CA ALA A 202 2.82 5.72 -18.12
C ALA A 202 2.71 4.19 -18.07
N LEU A 203 3.52 3.54 -17.23
CA LEU A 203 3.46 2.11 -16.96
C LEU A 203 2.15 1.72 -16.26
N GLU A 204 1.65 2.52 -15.32
CA GLU A 204 0.33 2.31 -14.70
C GLU A 204 -0.79 2.34 -15.75
N GLU A 205 -0.79 3.32 -16.67
CA GLU A 205 -1.78 3.40 -17.74
C GLU A 205 -1.72 2.18 -18.68
N VAL A 206 -0.52 1.79 -19.11
CA VAL A 206 -0.28 0.61 -19.96
C VAL A 206 -0.64 -0.70 -19.23
N PHE A 207 -0.37 -0.80 -17.93
CA PHE A 207 -0.74 -1.95 -17.10
C PHE A 207 -2.26 -2.11 -16.96
N LEU A 208 -2.97 -1.00 -16.68
CA LEU A 208 -4.42 -0.97 -16.63
C LEU A 208 -5.07 -1.32 -17.99
N GLU A 209 -4.51 -0.84 -19.10
CA GLU A 209 -4.99 -1.15 -20.45
C GLU A 209 -4.73 -2.62 -20.83
N MET A 210 -3.49 -3.08 -20.73
CA MET A 210 -3.06 -4.37 -21.28
C MET A 210 -3.34 -5.56 -20.35
N TYR A 211 -3.02 -5.45 -19.06
CA TYR A 211 -3.14 -6.56 -18.09
C TYR A 211 -4.54 -6.59 -17.44
N HIS A 212 -5.10 -5.45 -17.05
CA HIS A 212 -6.47 -5.41 -16.51
C HIS A 212 -7.58 -5.23 -17.57
N GLY A 213 -7.23 -5.01 -18.84
CA GLY A 213 -8.20 -4.89 -19.93
C GLY A 213 -9.09 -3.64 -19.87
N VAL A 214 -8.60 -2.53 -19.31
CA VAL A 214 -9.36 -1.27 -19.22
C VAL A 214 -9.19 -0.46 -20.51
N LEU A 215 -10.24 -0.37 -21.30
CA LEU A 215 -10.25 0.35 -22.59
C LEU A 215 -10.34 1.88 -22.41
N LYS A 216 -10.96 2.35 -21.31
CA LYS A 216 -10.95 3.76 -20.88
C LYS A 216 -11.44 3.89 -19.43
N MET A 217 -10.90 4.84 -18.68
CA MET A 217 -11.44 5.27 -17.39
C MET A 217 -11.49 6.81 -17.28
N GLY A 218 -12.28 7.33 -16.33
CA GLY A 218 -12.44 8.78 -16.15
C GLY A 218 -13.79 9.20 -15.55
N TYR A 219 -13.91 10.48 -15.16
CA TYR A 219 -15.19 11.04 -14.70
C TYR A 219 -16.15 11.31 -15.88
N MET A 220 -17.40 10.91 -15.72
CA MET A 220 -18.51 11.33 -16.57
C MET A 220 -19.77 11.58 -15.74
N TRP A 221 -20.65 12.42 -16.25
CA TRP A 221 -22.00 12.59 -15.71
C TRP A 221 -22.93 11.53 -16.27
N LYS A 222 -23.74 10.90 -15.41
CA LYS A 222 -24.82 9.99 -15.83
C LYS A 222 -26.16 10.36 -15.22
N LYS A 223 -27.22 10.16 -15.99
CA LYS A 223 -28.61 10.37 -15.56
C LYS A 223 -29.10 9.19 -14.69
N GLY A 224 -29.81 9.47 -13.60
CA GLY A 224 -30.38 8.44 -12.73
C GLY A 224 -31.72 7.91 -13.26
N HIS A 225 -31.81 6.62 -13.57
CA HIS A 225 -33.02 6.04 -14.20
C HIS A 225 -34.33 6.28 -13.41
N MET A 226 -34.30 6.23 -12.07
CA MET A 226 -35.50 6.41 -11.23
C MET A 226 -35.82 7.88 -10.89
N ARG A 227 -34.80 8.71 -10.65
CA ARG A 227 -34.97 10.10 -10.16
C ARG A 227 -34.63 11.18 -11.20
N ARG A 228 -34.23 10.77 -12.42
CA ARG A 228 -33.80 11.59 -13.58
C ARG A 228 -32.74 12.66 -13.27
N ASN A 229 -32.06 12.55 -12.13
CA ASN A 229 -31.03 13.49 -11.70
C ASN A 229 -29.67 13.14 -12.32
N TRP A 230 -28.90 14.16 -12.68
CA TRP A 230 -27.54 14.01 -13.20
C TRP A 230 -26.54 13.85 -12.04
N THR A 231 -25.70 12.82 -12.10
CA THR A 231 -24.65 12.53 -11.11
C THR A 231 -23.31 12.26 -11.79
N GLU A 232 -22.27 13.00 -11.41
CA GLU A 232 -20.88 12.67 -11.77
C GLU A 232 -20.44 11.38 -11.10
N ARG A 233 -19.76 10.50 -11.83
CA ARG A 233 -19.23 9.21 -11.36
C ARG A 233 -17.93 8.91 -12.09
N TRP A 234 -17.04 8.17 -11.45
CA TRP A 234 -15.88 7.58 -12.12
C TRP A 234 -16.34 6.34 -12.89
N PHE A 235 -16.01 6.25 -14.17
CA PHE A 235 -16.31 5.11 -15.02
C PHE A 235 -15.05 4.31 -15.33
N VAL A 236 -15.20 2.99 -15.45
CA VAL A 236 -14.19 2.06 -15.95
C VAL A 236 -14.85 1.18 -17.00
N LEU A 237 -14.38 1.29 -18.25
CA LEU A 237 -14.81 0.48 -19.38
C LEU A 237 -13.87 -0.70 -19.57
N LYS A 238 -14.42 -1.90 -19.54
CA LYS A 238 -13.79 -3.16 -19.99
C LYS A 238 -14.60 -3.73 -21.17
N PRO A 239 -14.07 -4.66 -21.97
CA PRO A 239 -14.75 -5.22 -23.15
C PRO A 239 -16.22 -5.64 -22.93
N PHE A 240 -16.54 -6.20 -21.76
CA PHE A 240 -17.87 -6.74 -21.43
C PHE A 240 -18.72 -5.85 -20.51
N SER A 241 -18.19 -4.73 -20.02
CA SER A 241 -18.85 -3.97 -18.94
C SER A 241 -18.37 -2.53 -18.81
N ILE A 242 -19.30 -1.60 -18.55
CA ILE A 242 -19.00 -0.26 -18.03
C ILE A 242 -19.38 -0.19 -16.55
N ALA A 243 -18.41 -0.38 -15.68
CA ALA A 243 -18.58 -0.23 -14.23
C ALA A 243 -18.51 1.26 -13.86
N TYR A 244 -19.27 1.69 -12.84
CA TYR A 244 -19.18 3.06 -12.33
C TYR A 244 -19.21 3.18 -10.81
N TYR A 245 -18.40 4.10 -10.32
CA TYR A 245 -17.99 4.26 -8.94
C TYR A 245 -18.24 5.69 -8.45
N VAL A 246 -18.22 5.92 -7.13
CA VAL A 246 -18.28 7.31 -6.59
C VAL A 246 -17.09 8.14 -7.08
N SER A 247 -15.91 7.54 -7.10
CA SER A 247 -14.63 8.18 -7.32
C SER A 247 -13.61 7.21 -7.90
N GLU A 248 -12.47 7.76 -8.34
CA GLU A 248 -11.32 7.04 -8.91
C GLU A 248 -10.74 5.89 -8.04
N GLN A 249 -10.99 5.86 -6.73
CA GLN A 249 -10.42 4.82 -5.84
C GLN A 249 -11.13 3.45 -5.92
N LEU A 250 -12.10 3.27 -6.83
CA LEU A 250 -12.79 2.01 -7.18
C LEU A 250 -13.52 1.23 -6.05
N LYS A 251 -13.44 1.64 -4.78
CA LYS A 251 -14.10 0.95 -3.66
C LYS A 251 -15.63 0.97 -3.77
N ASP A 252 -16.20 2.15 -4.00
CA ASP A 252 -17.65 2.37 -4.01
C ASP A 252 -18.28 2.03 -5.38
N LYS A 253 -18.39 0.75 -5.76
CA LYS A 253 -19.13 0.36 -6.98
C LYS A 253 -20.61 0.73 -6.85
N ARG A 254 -21.10 1.63 -7.71
CA ARG A 254 -22.48 2.15 -7.70
C ARG A 254 -23.38 1.56 -8.78
N GLY A 255 -22.80 0.81 -9.71
CA GLY A 255 -23.52 0.04 -10.71
C GLY A 255 -22.62 -0.38 -11.86
N GLU A 256 -23.24 -1.08 -12.81
CA GLU A 256 -22.57 -1.69 -13.95
C GLU A 256 -23.53 -1.72 -15.14
N ILE A 257 -23.01 -1.42 -16.33
CA ILE A 257 -23.70 -1.57 -17.59
C ILE A 257 -23.03 -2.74 -18.29
N LEU A 258 -23.65 -3.92 -18.27
CA LEU A 258 -23.17 -5.05 -19.07
C LEU A 258 -23.33 -4.70 -20.55
N LEU A 259 -22.30 -5.01 -21.34
CA LEU A 259 -22.27 -4.82 -22.78
C LEU A 259 -22.53 -6.16 -23.48
N ASP A 260 -23.27 -6.09 -24.58
CA ASP A 260 -23.60 -7.24 -25.43
C ASP A 260 -23.54 -6.82 -26.92
N LYS A 261 -23.71 -7.78 -27.83
CA LYS A 261 -23.64 -7.57 -29.28
C LYS A 261 -24.80 -6.73 -29.87
N THR A 262 -25.82 -6.43 -29.06
CA THR A 262 -26.96 -5.57 -29.44
C THR A 262 -26.81 -4.14 -28.93
N CYS A 263 -25.74 -3.85 -28.18
CA CYS A 263 -25.52 -2.52 -27.62
C CYS A 263 -25.15 -1.50 -28.70
N VAL A 264 -25.68 -0.29 -28.58
CA VAL A 264 -25.47 0.81 -29.53
C VAL A 264 -25.05 2.07 -28.78
N VAL A 265 -24.03 2.77 -29.27
CA VAL A 265 -23.50 4.01 -28.70
C VAL A 265 -23.84 5.16 -29.64
N GLU A 266 -24.67 6.09 -29.17
CA GLU A 266 -25.16 7.23 -29.97
C GLU A 266 -24.76 8.57 -29.36
N GLY A 267 -24.30 9.50 -30.19
CA GLY A 267 -24.13 10.90 -29.80
C GLY A 267 -25.46 11.64 -29.82
N THR A 268 -26.02 11.97 -28.66
CA THR A 268 -27.26 12.74 -28.56
C THR A 268 -27.00 14.26 -28.54
N PRO A 269 -27.96 15.10 -28.99
CA PRO A 269 -27.84 16.56 -28.93
C PRO A 269 -27.93 17.10 -27.49
N ASP A 270 -27.28 18.23 -27.24
CA ASP A 270 -27.20 18.90 -25.93
C ASP A 270 -28.58 19.32 -25.39
N ARG A 271 -28.90 18.89 -24.16
CA ARG A 271 -30.22 19.01 -23.50
C ARG A 271 -30.08 19.07 -21.98
N GLU A 272 -31.12 19.52 -21.28
CA GLU A 272 -31.17 19.56 -19.80
C GLU A 272 -30.00 20.31 -19.12
N GLY A 273 -29.38 21.27 -19.81
CA GLY A 273 -28.19 21.98 -19.32
C GLY A 273 -26.90 21.16 -19.33
N LYS A 274 -26.91 19.94 -19.89
CA LYS A 274 -25.73 19.13 -20.15
C LYS A 274 -25.28 19.24 -21.60
N ARG A 275 -23.97 19.34 -21.78
CA ARG A 275 -23.28 19.34 -23.07
C ARG A 275 -22.57 18.02 -23.30
N CYS A 276 -22.19 17.76 -24.54
CA CYS A 276 -21.39 16.61 -24.93
C CYS A 276 -22.05 15.29 -24.49
N LEU A 277 -23.37 15.21 -24.72
CA LEU A 277 -24.19 14.05 -24.35
C LEU A 277 -23.94 12.84 -25.28
N LEU A 278 -23.93 11.65 -24.71
CA LEU A 278 -23.90 10.36 -25.39
C LEU A 278 -24.87 9.39 -24.69
N CYS A 279 -25.35 8.39 -25.41
CA CYS A 279 -26.29 7.39 -24.91
C CYS A 279 -25.81 5.98 -25.24
N VAL A 280 -25.70 5.13 -24.23
CA VAL A 280 -25.47 3.69 -24.40
C VAL A 280 -26.82 2.98 -24.32
N LYS A 281 -27.28 2.43 -25.43
CA LYS A 281 -28.47 1.57 -25.49
C LYS A 281 -28.04 0.12 -25.31
N THR A 282 -28.70 -0.59 -24.42
CA THR A 282 -28.63 -2.05 -24.22
C THR A 282 -29.98 -2.66 -24.58
N HIS A 283 -30.08 -3.99 -24.72
CA HIS A 283 -31.33 -4.67 -25.07
C HIS A 283 -32.53 -4.37 -24.16
N ASN A 284 -32.31 -3.89 -22.92
CA ASN A 284 -33.40 -3.56 -21.97
C ASN A 284 -33.42 -2.09 -21.47
N LYS A 285 -32.33 -1.33 -21.58
CA LYS A 285 -32.18 0.01 -20.98
C LYS A 285 -31.30 0.95 -21.81
N SER A 286 -31.64 2.24 -21.76
CA SER A 286 -30.83 3.34 -22.30
C SER A 286 -30.16 4.12 -21.16
N TYR A 287 -28.87 4.40 -21.29
CA TYR A 287 -28.07 5.11 -20.29
C TYR A 287 -27.56 6.44 -20.86
N GLU A 288 -28.22 7.54 -20.49
CA GLU A 288 -27.81 8.91 -20.86
C GLU A 288 -26.60 9.36 -20.02
N MET A 289 -25.55 9.82 -20.70
CA MET A 289 -24.25 10.18 -20.16
C MET A 289 -23.72 11.47 -20.80
N SER A 290 -22.87 12.22 -20.09
CA SER A 290 -22.27 13.49 -20.54
C SER A 290 -20.80 13.52 -20.16
N ALA A 291 -19.95 13.75 -21.16
CA ALA A 291 -18.52 13.96 -20.98
C ALA A 291 -18.22 15.43 -20.60
N SER A 292 -17.01 15.71 -20.14
CA SER A 292 -16.51 17.07 -19.85
C SER A 292 -16.57 17.99 -21.06
N ASP A 293 -16.25 17.46 -22.23
CA ASP A 293 -16.00 18.18 -23.47
C ASP A 293 -16.17 17.27 -24.70
N GLN A 294 -16.09 17.87 -25.89
CA GLN A 294 -16.33 17.19 -27.16
C GLN A 294 -15.23 16.19 -27.52
N ARG A 295 -13.97 16.40 -27.09
CA ARG A 295 -12.87 15.44 -27.31
C ARG A 295 -13.10 14.21 -26.44
N GLN A 296 -13.38 14.38 -25.15
CA GLN A 296 -13.73 13.26 -24.27
C GLN A 296 -14.99 12.52 -24.74
N LYS A 297 -16.02 13.20 -25.26
CA LYS A 297 -17.18 12.52 -25.89
C LYS A 297 -16.76 11.61 -27.05
N VAL A 298 -15.86 12.06 -27.93
CA VAL A 298 -15.36 11.24 -29.05
C VAL A 298 -14.54 10.06 -28.54
N GLU A 299 -13.57 10.29 -27.66
CA GLU A 299 -12.73 9.22 -27.08
C GLU A 299 -13.55 8.15 -26.35
N TRP A 300 -14.54 8.55 -25.53
CA TRP A 300 -15.44 7.62 -24.86
C TRP A 300 -16.34 6.86 -25.84
N SER A 301 -16.84 7.52 -26.89
CA SER A 301 -17.67 6.85 -27.91
C SER A 301 -16.86 5.79 -28.67
N GLN A 302 -15.64 6.12 -29.08
CA GLN A 302 -14.73 5.22 -29.79
C GLN A 302 -14.30 4.03 -28.91
N ALA A 303 -13.99 4.27 -27.63
CA ALA A 303 -13.64 3.20 -26.70
C ALA A 303 -14.82 2.23 -26.47
N MET A 304 -16.04 2.75 -26.26
CA MET A 304 -17.24 1.92 -26.11
C MET A 304 -17.58 1.14 -27.39
N GLN A 305 -17.41 1.74 -28.57
CA GLN A 305 -17.56 1.06 -29.86
C GLN A 305 -16.50 -0.05 -30.04
N THR A 306 -15.27 0.17 -29.57
CA THR A 306 -14.20 -0.85 -29.58
C THR A 306 -14.54 -2.03 -28.67
N ALA A 307 -15.09 -1.77 -27.47
CA ALA A 307 -15.58 -2.82 -26.57
C ALA A 307 -16.65 -3.70 -27.25
N ILE A 308 -17.64 -3.07 -27.89
CA ILE A 308 -18.72 -3.75 -28.62
C ILE A 308 -18.17 -4.53 -29.83
N ARG A 309 -17.14 -4.03 -30.52
CA ARG A 309 -16.47 -4.76 -31.61
C ARG A 309 -15.83 -6.05 -31.11
N LEU A 310 -15.03 -5.99 -30.04
CA LEU A 310 -14.40 -7.17 -29.43
C LEU A 310 -15.44 -8.21 -29.00
N LEU A 311 -16.55 -7.75 -28.39
CA LEU A 311 -17.73 -8.56 -28.08
C LEU A 311 -18.31 -9.27 -29.32
N CYS A 312 -18.53 -8.54 -30.42
CA CYS A 312 -19.02 -9.09 -31.67
C CYS A 312 -18.08 -10.18 -32.22
N GLU A 313 -16.77 -9.93 -32.18
CA GLU A 313 -15.72 -10.82 -32.66
C GLU A 313 -15.35 -11.96 -31.67
N ARG A 314 -15.96 -12.01 -30.47
CA ARG A 314 -15.68 -12.95 -29.37
C ARG A 314 -14.24 -12.85 -28.80
N LYS A 315 -13.61 -11.67 -28.88
CA LYS A 315 -12.24 -11.44 -28.39
C LYS A 315 -12.23 -10.94 -26.95
N SER A 316 -11.33 -11.49 -26.12
CA SER A 316 -11.16 -11.14 -24.70
C SER A 316 -10.42 -9.81 -24.49
N SER A 317 -9.43 -9.50 -25.32
CA SER A 317 -8.62 -8.28 -25.21
C SER A 317 -8.23 -7.71 -26.58
N LEU A 318 -8.07 -6.39 -26.65
CA LEU A 318 -7.50 -5.70 -27.82
C LEU A 318 -6.03 -6.08 -28.04
N HIS A 319 -5.28 -6.29 -26.96
CA HIS A 319 -3.84 -6.60 -27.04
C HIS A 319 -3.59 -8.05 -27.43
N GLU A 320 -4.49 -8.95 -27.02
CA GLU A 320 -4.52 -10.33 -27.51
C GLU A 320 -4.81 -10.38 -29.01
N GLU A 321 -5.78 -9.59 -29.51
CA GLU A 321 -6.03 -9.47 -30.96
C GLU A 321 -4.75 -9.05 -31.72
N LEU A 322 -4.02 -8.07 -31.19
CA LEU A 322 -2.81 -7.54 -31.81
C LEU A 322 -1.61 -8.51 -31.68
N LYS A 323 -1.48 -9.25 -30.57
CA LYS A 323 -0.48 -10.30 -30.37
C LYS A 323 -0.66 -11.44 -31.37
N LEU A 324 -1.90 -11.88 -31.59
CA LEU A 324 -2.21 -12.90 -32.60
C LEU A 324 -1.84 -12.42 -34.00
N LYS A 325 -2.27 -11.21 -34.39
CA LYS A 325 -1.96 -10.63 -35.72
C LYS A 325 -0.48 -10.40 -35.97
N ARG A 326 0.31 -10.01 -34.96
CA ARG A 326 1.77 -9.89 -35.10
C ARG A 326 2.45 -11.23 -35.36
N ARG A 327 1.89 -12.34 -34.85
CA ARG A 327 2.43 -13.69 -34.97
C ARG A 327 1.89 -14.47 -36.17
N GLU A 328 0.91 -13.94 -36.92
CA GLU A 328 0.40 -14.57 -38.15
C GLU A 328 1.52 -14.87 -39.18
N PRO A 329 2.46 -13.95 -39.51
CA PRO A 329 3.52 -14.21 -40.49
C PRO A 329 4.51 -15.30 -40.09
N ASP A 330 4.78 -15.46 -38.79
CA ASP A 330 5.75 -16.46 -38.30
C ASP A 330 5.10 -17.84 -38.19
N ASN A 331 3.82 -17.90 -37.81
CA ASN A 331 3.04 -19.14 -37.90
C ASN A 331 2.86 -19.60 -39.35
N GLU A 332 2.84 -18.70 -40.33
CA GLU A 332 2.81 -19.06 -41.75
C GLU A 332 4.18 -19.53 -42.26
N ARG A 333 5.28 -18.95 -41.77
CA ARG A 333 6.65 -19.41 -42.06
C ARG A 333 6.97 -20.77 -41.43
N GLU A 334 6.76 -20.94 -40.13
CA GLU A 334 6.92 -22.25 -39.45
C GLU A 334 6.13 -23.37 -40.15
N ARG A 335 4.93 -23.07 -40.66
CA ARG A 335 4.13 -24.03 -41.44
C ARG A 335 4.70 -24.30 -42.83
N GLN A 336 5.21 -23.30 -43.55
CA GLN A 336 5.86 -23.52 -44.83
C GLN A 336 7.14 -24.35 -44.67
N ASP A 337 7.94 -24.07 -43.65
CA ASP A 337 9.17 -24.80 -43.36
C ASP A 337 8.88 -26.26 -42.95
N GLN A 338 7.92 -26.49 -42.03
CA GLN A 338 7.45 -27.85 -41.68
C GLN A 338 6.85 -28.58 -42.89
N GLN A 339 6.16 -27.86 -43.78
CA GLN A 339 5.61 -28.45 -45.00
C GLN A 339 6.72 -28.82 -45.99
N ILE A 340 7.78 -28.01 -46.11
CA ILE A 340 8.99 -28.32 -46.89
C ILE A 340 9.74 -29.53 -46.30
N GLU A 341 9.96 -29.57 -44.98
CA GLU A 341 10.55 -30.74 -44.32
C GLU A 341 9.72 -32.01 -44.54
N SER A 342 8.38 -31.91 -44.46
CA SER A 342 7.49 -33.05 -44.73
C SER A 342 7.59 -33.54 -46.17
N ILE A 343 7.78 -32.63 -47.15
CA ILE A 343 7.98 -32.97 -48.56
C ILE A 343 9.34 -33.64 -48.75
N ILE A 344 10.39 -33.16 -48.09
CA ILE A 344 11.74 -33.77 -48.10
C ILE A 344 11.70 -35.19 -47.51
N GLN A 345 10.95 -35.41 -46.43
CA GLN A 345 10.81 -36.72 -45.80
C GLN A 345 9.90 -37.71 -46.55
N HIS A 346 9.10 -37.25 -47.52
CA HIS A 346 8.17 -38.09 -48.31
C HIS A 346 8.50 -38.12 -49.81
N ALA A 347 9.69 -37.66 -50.22
CA ALA A 347 10.17 -37.79 -51.58
C ALA A 347 10.40 -39.29 -51.94
N PRO A 348 9.80 -39.83 -53.01
CA PRO A 348 10.00 -41.24 -53.37
C PRO A 348 11.41 -41.51 -53.89
N GLU A 349 12.05 -42.58 -53.41
CA GLU A 349 13.31 -43.06 -54.00
C GLU A 349 13.07 -43.60 -55.41
N GLY A 350 13.75 -43.00 -56.40
CA GLY A 350 13.68 -43.42 -57.80
C GLY A 350 14.88 -42.94 -58.60
N GLY A 351 15.82 -43.84 -58.87
CA GLY A 351 16.80 -43.70 -59.96
C GLY A 351 16.29 -44.35 -61.26
N PRO A 352 17.15 -44.56 -62.28
CA PRO A 352 18.61 -44.37 -62.28
C PRO A 352 19.10 -43.50 -63.46
N ASP A 353 20.29 -43.82 -63.98
CA ASP A 353 20.94 -43.40 -65.23
C ASP A 353 21.69 -42.04 -65.27
N GLU A 354 23.03 -42.14 -65.22
CA GLU A 354 23.92 -41.24 -65.95
C GLU A 354 25.14 -42.05 -66.45
N GLU A 355 25.48 -41.94 -67.74
CA GLU A 355 26.51 -42.78 -68.41
C GLU A 355 27.70 -41.93 -68.92
N ALA A 356 28.92 -42.41 -68.62
CA ALA A 356 30.17 -42.17 -69.34
C ALA A 356 30.74 -40.73 -69.55
N GLY A 357 31.58 -40.30 -68.59
CA GLY A 357 32.96 -39.85 -68.90
C GLY A 357 33.28 -38.34 -68.97
N GLY A 358 34.49 -37.88 -68.63
CA GLY A 358 35.62 -38.60 -68.03
C GLY A 358 36.99 -37.88 -68.18
N ARG A 359 38.03 -38.40 -67.50
CA ARG A 359 39.47 -37.99 -67.52
C ARG A 359 39.81 -36.66 -66.79
N ALA A 360 40.97 -36.49 -66.16
CA ALA A 360 42.00 -37.46 -65.70
C ALA A 360 43.02 -36.82 -64.72
N ALA A 361 43.64 -37.66 -63.87
CA ALA A 361 44.87 -37.46 -63.09
C ALA A 361 44.92 -36.34 -62.01
N GLY A 362 45.57 -36.51 -60.85
CA GLY A 362 46.23 -37.71 -60.28
C GLY A 362 47.43 -37.34 -59.37
N GLY A 363 47.71 -38.13 -58.32
CA GLY A 363 48.93 -37.95 -57.51
C GLY A 363 48.87 -38.36 -56.02
N ASP A 364 48.94 -39.66 -55.75
CA ASP A 364 49.53 -40.25 -54.52
C ASP A 364 51.09 -40.35 -54.70
N PRO A 365 51.96 -40.68 -53.70
CA PRO A 365 51.69 -41.59 -52.57
C PRO A 365 52.42 -41.41 -51.20
N ASP A 366 51.90 -42.15 -50.20
CA ASP A 366 52.56 -42.96 -49.13
C ASP A 366 53.40 -42.37 -47.94
N PRO A 367 53.54 -43.14 -46.83
CA PRO A 367 54.07 -42.72 -45.51
C PRO A 367 55.37 -43.55 -45.18
N PRO A 368 55.68 -44.22 -44.03
CA PRO A 368 55.14 -44.21 -42.65
C PRO A 368 56.17 -44.22 -41.47
N GLY A 369 55.66 -44.10 -40.23
CA GLY A 369 56.33 -44.49 -38.98
C GLY A 369 56.52 -43.34 -37.95
N GLY A 370 56.49 -43.56 -36.63
CA GLY A 370 56.11 -44.76 -35.87
C GLY A 370 56.58 -44.71 -34.41
N GLY A 371 55.86 -45.39 -33.48
CA GLY A 371 56.38 -45.76 -32.15
C GLY A 371 55.78 -45.10 -30.90
N GLY A 372 54.89 -45.85 -30.21
CA GLY A 372 54.70 -46.02 -28.75
C GLY A 372 54.89 -44.89 -27.71
N GLY A 373 54.05 -44.92 -26.65
CA GLY A 373 54.28 -44.13 -25.43
C GLY A 373 53.09 -44.14 -24.45
N GLN A 374 53.26 -44.81 -23.31
CA GLN A 374 52.27 -45.06 -22.24
C GLN A 374 51.51 -43.84 -21.68
N ALA A 375 50.33 -44.09 -21.12
CA ALA A 375 49.62 -43.13 -20.27
C ALA A 375 50.22 -43.05 -18.85
N GLY A 376 50.29 -41.84 -18.28
CA GLY A 376 50.66 -41.62 -16.88
C GLY A 376 50.86 -40.15 -16.50
N ALA A 377 50.42 -39.76 -15.30
CA ALA A 377 50.73 -38.52 -14.60
C ALA A 377 50.42 -37.17 -15.30
N ALA A 378 49.15 -36.73 -15.25
CA ALA A 378 48.75 -35.33 -15.49
C ALA A 378 47.67 -34.79 -14.53
N GLN A 379 47.38 -35.48 -13.41
CA GLN A 379 46.25 -35.14 -12.52
C GLN A 379 46.60 -35.25 -11.02
N CYS A 380 47.72 -34.65 -10.59
CA CYS A 380 48.10 -34.66 -9.17
C CYS A 380 48.89 -33.41 -8.67
N GLN A 381 48.88 -32.29 -9.40
CA GLN A 381 49.63 -31.07 -8.99
C GLN A 381 48.78 -29.83 -8.66
N LEU A 382 47.51 -29.74 -9.09
CA LEU A 382 46.64 -28.59 -8.81
C LEU A 382 45.89 -28.64 -7.46
N LEU A 383 46.02 -29.74 -6.70
CA LEU A 383 45.31 -29.94 -5.42
C LEU A 383 46.15 -29.68 -4.15
N GLN A 384 47.46 -29.42 -4.28
CA GLN A 384 48.34 -29.18 -3.12
C GLN A 384 48.67 -27.70 -2.86
N GLU A 385 48.38 -26.78 -3.79
CA GLU A 385 48.64 -25.35 -3.57
C GLU A 385 47.49 -24.63 -2.85
N GLN A 386 46.22 -24.98 -3.13
CA GLN A 386 45.07 -24.34 -2.47
C GLN A 386 45.00 -24.58 -0.95
N GLN A 387 45.54 -25.69 -0.44
CA GLN A 387 45.54 -25.99 1.00
C GLN A 387 46.64 -25.26 1.80
N ARG A 388 47.55 -24.51 1.17
CA ARG A 388 48.58 -23.71 1.85
C ARG A 388 48.19 -22.25 2.11
N ALA A 389 47.05 -21.79 1.61
CA ALA A 389 46.63 -20.38 1.69
C ALA A 389 45.68 -20.05 2.86
N GLN A 390 45.39 -20.99 3.77
CA GLN A 390 44.34 -20.84 4.81
C GLN A 390 44.81 -20.96 6.27
N GLN A 391 46.11 -20.98 6.55
CA GLN A 391 46.61 -21.04 7.94
C GLN A 391 47.77 -20.06 8.19
N GLY A 392 47.55 -19.10 9.09
CA GLY A 392 48.61 -18.29 9.71
C GLY A 392 48.57 -16.80 9.40
N LEU A 393 47.73 -16.04 10.14
CA LEU A 393 48.13 -14.86 10.92
C LEU A 393 46.89 -14.30 11.67
N THR A 394 47.04 -14.05 12.97
CA THR A 394 46.00 -13.53 13.89
C THR A 394 46.58 -12.29 14.62
N PRO A 395 45.84 -11.53 15.46
CA PRO A 395 45.67 -10.10 15.20
C PRO A 395 46.48 -9.18 16.14
N LEU A 396 46.47 -7.88 15.83
CA LEU A 396 46.80 -6.82 16.79
C LEU A 396 45.51 -6.36 17.47
N GLU A 397 45.38 -6.58 18.78
CA GLU A 397 44.20 -6.22 19.58
C GLU A 397 44.46 -5.00 20.49
N GLU A 398 43.83 -3.85 20.20
CA GLU A 398 43.75 -2.68 21.10
C GLU A 398 42.51 -1.81 20.77
N VAL A 399 41.72 -1.26 21.72
CA VAL A 399 41.31 -1.76 23.04
C VAL A 399 39.79 -1.48 23.20
N PRO A 400 38.88 -2.35 22.71
CA PRO A 400 37.43 -2.12 22.81
C PRO A 400 36.84 -2.36 24.21
N GLY A 401 37.68 -2.53 25.25
CA GLY A 401 37.25 -2.91 26.60
C GLY A 401 36.32 -1.92 27.31
N ARG A 402 36.33 -0.63 26.94
CA ARG A 402 35.47 0.40 27.56
C ARG A 402 34.07 0.48 26.97
N SER A 403 33.89 0.18 25.68
CA SER A 403 32.56 0.25 25.03
C SER A 403 31.68 -0.92 25.45
N HIS A 404 32.23 -2.13 25.57
CA HIS A 404 31.45 -3.29 26.02
C HIS A 404 31.01 -3.17 27.48
N GLN A 405 31.90 -2.76 28.40
CA GLN A 405 31.53 -2.50 29.79
C GLN A 405 30.48 -1.37 29.92
N HIS A 406 30.58 -0.30 29.13
CA HIS A 406 29.57 0.76 29.17
C HIS A 406 28.23 0.32 28.55
N LEU A 407 28.24 -0.51 27.50
CA LEU A 407 27.04 -1.15 26.95
C LEU A 407 26.42 -2.14 27.93
N GLU A 408 27.22 -2.93 28.65
CA GLU A 408 26.74 -3.85 29.68
C GLU A 408 26.21 -3.11 30.90
N GLU A 409 26.87 -2.03 31.36
CA GLU A 409 26.33 -1.12 32.37
C GLU A 409 25.02 -0.46 31.93
N VAL A 410 24.92 0.01 30.68
CA VAL A 410 23.69 0.63 30.15
C VAL A 410 22.58 -0.41 30.00
N GLN A 411 22.90 -1.61 29.50
CA GLN A 411 21.96 -2.72 29.46
C GLN A 411 21.59 -3.20 30.87
N GLU A 412 22.46 -3.13 31.86
CA GLU A 412 22.17 -3.55 33.23
C GLU A 412 21.39 -2.49 34.01
N LYS A 413 21.68 -1.21 33.78
CA LYS A 413 20.81 -0.11 34.18
C LYS A 413 19.43 -0.25 33.52
N LEU A 414 19.36 -0.63 32.23
CA LEU A 414 18.10 -0.98 31.55
C LEU A 414 17.45 -2.25 32.12
N ARG A 415 18.18 -3.30 32.51
CA ARG A 415 17.64 -4.52 33.13
C ARG A 415 17.11 -4.25 34.53
N ASN A 416 17.82 -3.46 35.34
CA ASN A 416 17.44 -3.12 36.71
C ASN A 416 16.33 -2.04 36.76
N ALA A 417 16.33 -1.11 35.80
CA ALA A 417 15.19 -0.25 35.51
C ALA A 417 14.01 -1.09 35.01
N SER A 418 14.21 -2.05 34.09
CA SER A 418 13.16 -2.95 33.60
C SER A 418 12.62 -3.87 34.69
N GLN A 419 13.40 -4.28 35.69
CA GLN A 419 12.86 -5.00 36.86
C GLN A 419 11.99 -4.10 37.75
N HIS A 420 12.41 -2.87 38.04
CA HIS A 420 11.57 -1.89 38.75
C HIS A 420 10.33 -1.51 37.94
N VAL A 421 10.46 -1.30 36.63
CA VAL A 421 9.39 -1.02 35.67
C VAL A 421 8.51 -2.25 35.43
N ARG A 422 8.98 -3.49 35.60
CA ARG A 422 8.13 -4.68 35.60
C ARG A 422 7.34 -4.80 36.90
N HIS A 423 7.94 -4.48 38.05
CA HIS A 423 7.18 -4.40 39.30
C HIS A 423 6.13 -3.27 39.24
N TRP A 424 6.51 -2.11 38.69
CA TRP A 424 5.61 -0.98 38.45
C TRP A 424 4.58 -1.23 37.35
N ASN A 425 4.89 -1.94 36.26
CA ASN A 425 3.93 -2.34 35.23
C ASN A 425 2.99 -3.43 35.77
N VAL A 426 3.45 -4.30 36.67
CA VAL A 426 2.56 -5.23 37.38
C VAL A 426 1.67 -4.48 38.39
N GLN A 427 2.09 -3.34 38.95
CA GLN A 427 1.21 -2.48 39.75
C GLN A 427 0.27 -1.65 38.86
N LEU A 428 0.76 -1.02 37.79
CA LEU A 428 -0.03 -0.26 36.82
C LEU A 428 -1.05 -1.16 36.13
N ASN A 429 -0.69 -2.33 35.60
CA ASN A 429 -1.64 -3.30 35.01
C ASN A 429 -2.46 -4.08 36.07
N ARG A 430 -2.37 -3.72 37.37
CA ARG A 430 -3.30 -4.12 38.44
C ARG A 430 -4.19 -2.97 38.92
N LEU A 431 -3.78 -1.72 38.72
CA LEU A 431 -4.56 -0.50 38.98
C LEU A 431 -5.42 -0.12 37.76
N MET A 432 -4.78 -0.12 36.59
CA MET A 432 -5.35 -0.32 35.26
C MET A 432 -5.68 -1.82 35.11
N THR A 433 -6.72 -2.31 35.77
CA THR A 433 -7.28 -3.63 35.41
C THR A 433 -7.65 -3.61 33.92
N PRO A 434 -7.21 -4.57 33.09
CA PRO A 434 -7.66 -4.65 31.70
C PRO A 434 -9.19 -4.74 31.66
N ILE A 435 -9.86 -3.69 31.19
CA ILE A 435 -11.31 -3.65 31.05
C ILE A 435 -11.67 -4.42 29.79
N THR A 436 -11.59 -5.75 29.89
CA THR A 436 -11.85 -6.71 28.82
C THR A 436 -13.33 -6.65 28.40
N PRO A 437 -13.65 -6.33 27.13
CA PRO A 437 -15.04 -6.25 26.66
C PRO A 437 -15.75 -7.60 26.54
N GLY A 438 -16.11 -8.20 27.68
CA GLY A 438 -17.09 -9.29 27.77
C GLY A 438 -16.59 -10.58 28.41
N ASP A 439 -16.83 -10.72 29.72
CA ASP A 439 -16.94 -12.04 30.35
C ASP A 439 -18.20 -12.77 29.83
N ARG A 440 -18.07 -14.07 29.54
CA ARG A 440 -19.22 -14.89 29.10
C ARG A 440 -20.03 -15.36 30.31
N PHE A 441 -21.36 -15.27 30.20
CA PHE A 441 -22.29 -15.91 31.13
C PHE A 441 -22.10 -17.43 31.15
N GLU A 442 -21.51 -17.97 32.22
CA GLU A 442 -21.75 -19.36 32.65
C GLU A 442 -22.08 -19.46 34.14
N HIS A 443 -23.01 -20.37 34.43
CA HIS A 443 -23.72 -20.59 35.69
C HIS A 443 -22.98 -20.31 37.01
N ARG A 444 -23.66 -19.54 37.89
CA ARG A 444 -23.84 -19.98 39.28
C ARG A 444 -25.18 -19.58 39.89
N LEU A 445 -26.11 -20.54 39.90
CA LEU A 445 -27.30 -20.52 40.75
C LEU A 445 -26.87 -20.61 42.23
N GLN A 446 -27.07 -19.55 43.02
CA GLN A 446 -27.46 -19.70 44.43
C GLN A 446 -28.05 -18.42 45.02
N THR A 447 -29.32 -18.54 45.40
CA THR A 447 -30.14 -17.71 46.28
C THR A 447 -29.41 -16.82 47.31
N LYS A 448 -29.82 -15.54 47.35
CA LYS A 448 -30.58 -15.00 48.50
C LYS A 448 -31.40 -13.76 48.13
N GLN A 449 -32.49 -13.54 48.85
CA GLN A 449 -33.40 -12.40 48.69
C GLN A 449 -32.82 -11.15 49.39
N ASN A 450 -33.06 -9.94 48.86
CA ASN A 450 -34.04 -9.03 49.48
C ASN A 450 -34.20 -7.65 48.80
N LEU A 451 -35.45 -7.18 48.82
CA LEU A 451 -35.92 -5.79 48.98
C LEU A 451 -35.33 -4.66 48.10
N CYS A 452 -36.12 -4.25 47.10
CA CYS A 452 -36.20 -2.85 46.63
C CYS A 452 -37.21 -2.06 47.52
N PRO A 453 -37.12 -0.72 47.61
CA PRO A 453 -38.27 0.06 47.11
C PRO A 453 -37.96 1.43 46.45
N LYS A 454 -38.52 1.59 45.25
CA LYS A 454 -39.16 2.79 44.62
C LYS A 454 -38.97 4.21 45.19
N LYS A 455 -38.77 5.17 44.26
CA LYS A 455 -39.59 6.38 43.94
C LYS A 455 -39.05 6.98 42.61
N GLU A 456 -39.77 7.45 41.59
CA GLU A 456 -41.07 8.16 41.37
C GLU A 456 -40.93 9.70 41.19
N GLY A 457 -41.55 10.25 40.11
CA GLY A 457 -41.55 11.68 39.71
C GLY A 457 -40.54 12.01 38.58
N ALA A 458 -40.84 12.43 37.33
CA ALA A 458 -42.03 12.89 36.56
C ALA A 458 -42.12 14.41 36.29
N LEU A 459 -42.72 14.77 35.13
CA LEU A 459 -42.91 16.12 34.52
C LEU A 459 -41.63 16.73 33.88
N ALA A 460 -41.58 17.34 32.67
CA ALA A 460 -42.48 18.19 31.85
C ALA A 460 -42.52 19.68 32.31
N SER A 461 -42.49 20.74 31.47
CA SER A 461 -42.63 20.86 29.98
C SER A 461 -42.13 22.21 29.38
N SER A 462 -41.67 22.18 28.11
CA SER A 462 -41.88 23.15 26.97
C SER A 462 -41.54 24.67 27.00
N GLU A 463 -41.42 25.22 25.76
CA GLU A 463 -41.46 26.65 25.30
C GLU A 463 -40.14 27.49 25.38
N PHE A 464 -39.57 28.06 24.29
CA PHE A 464 -39.92 29.23 23.40
C PHE A 464 -39.49 30.61 24.02
N ILE A 465 -38.82 31.60 23.39
CA ILE A 465 -38.70 32.09 21.99
C ILE A 465 -37.28 32.65 21.63
N SER A 466 -36.86 32.39 20.37
CA SER A 466 -36.09 33.18 19.35
C SER A 466 -35.14 34.38 19.64
N LYS A 467 -34.25 34.61 18.64
CA LYS A 467 -33.36 35.75 18.32
C LYS A 467 -32.10 35.95 19.18
N TYR A 468 -30.93 35.79 18.53
CA TYR A 468 -30.03 36.94 18.27
C TYR A 468 -29.19 36.72 16.99
N LYS A 469 -28.58 37.78 16.45
CA LYS A 469 -27.82 37.76 15.19
C LYS A 469 -26.46 37.07 15.34
N ALA A 470 -26.06 36.29 14.33
CA ALA A 470 -24.69 35.80 14.21
C ALA A 470 -23.69 36.96 14.01
N ARG A 471 -22.65 37.01 14.83
CA ARG A 471 -21.35 37.59 14.45
C ARG A 471 -20.50 36.47 13.85
N ALA A 472 -19.85 36.73 12.72
CA ALA A 472 -18.96 35.78 12.10
C ALA A 472 -17.63 35.73 12.87
N VAL A 473 -17.42 34.66 13.65
CA VAL A 473 -16.09 34.29 14.14
C VAL A 473 -15.34 33.62 13.00
N SER A 474 -14.11 34.05 12.73
CA SER A 474 -13.27 33.46 11.68
C SER A 474 -12.73 32.11 12.16
N PRO A 475 -12.99 30.98 11.47
CA PRO A 475 -12.48 29.65 11.85
C PRO A 475 -11.01 29.54 11.45
N ALA A 476 -10.14 30.25 12.18
CA ALA A 476 -8.83 30.64 11.70
C ALA A 476 -7.65 29.85 12.29
N SER A 477 -7.80 29.31 13.49
CA SER A 477 -6.72 28.68 14.29
C SER A 477 -6.84 27.15 14.45
N GLU A 478 -8.02 26.57 14.22
CA GLU A 478 -8.39 25.20 14.61
C GLU A 478 -7.71 24.04 13.82
N LEU A 479 -6.60 24.27 13.11
CA LEU A 479 -6.05 23.35 12.10
C LEU A 479 -4.54 23.02 12.23
N ALA A 480 -3.93 23.22 13.41
CA ALA A 480 -2.52 22.92 13.64
C ALA A 480 -2.31 21.73 14.60
N GLN A 481 -1.55 20.72 14.15
CA GLN A 481 -1.15 19.50 14.87
C GLN A 481 -2.25 18.76 15.68
N MET A 482 -3.02 17.91 15.00
CA MET A 482 -3.85 16.90 15.65
C MET A 482 -2.95 15.79 16.23
N ASN A 483 -3.09 15.44 17.53
CA ASN A 483 -2.37 14.31 18.15
C ASN A 483 -3.21 13.51 19.19
N ALA A 484 -4.51 13.80 19.34
CA ALA A 484 -5.40 13.16 20.32
C ALA A 484 -5.86 11.75 19.91
N VAL A 485 -6.65 11.10 20.76
CA VAL A 485 -7.30 9.80 20.52
C VAL A 485 -8.83 9.96 20.44
N SER A 486 -9.46 9.23 19.51
CA SER A 486 -10.92 9.06 19.43
C SER A 486 -11.32 7.64 19.81
N LEU A 487 -12.15 7.50 20.84
CA LEU A 487 -12.76 6.24 21.28
C LEU A 487 -14.22 6.16 20.85
N LEU A 488 -14.70 4.94 20.54
CA LEU A 488 -16.05 4.73 19.99
C LEU A 488 -16.84 3.68 20.78
N ASP A 489 -17.86 4.12 21.50
CA ASP A 489 -18.80 3.29 22.25
C ASP A 489 -20.02 2.88 21.41
N SER A 490 -20.43 1.63 21.55
CA SER A 490 -21.57 1.02 20.85
C SER A 490 -22.96 1.36 21.42
N ASP A 491 -23.08 1.85 22.66
CA ASP A 491 -24.39 2.00 23.34
C ASP A 491 -25.16 3.24 22.85
N GLY A 492 -26.11 3.04 21.94
CA GLY A 492 -26.89 4.09 21.26
C GLY A 492 -27.92 4.84 22.12
N ARG A 493 -27.71 5.01 23.43
CA ARG A 493 -28.62 5.75 24.32
C ARG A 493 -28.36 7.27 24.24
N GLN A 494 -29.43 8.03 24.03
CA GLN A 494 -29.37 9.47 23.82
C GLN A 494 -29.24 10.23 25.15
N TRP A 495 -28.01 10.38 25.66
CA TRP A 495 -27.73 11.22 26.84
C TRP A 495 -27.85 12.71 26.50
N SER A 496 -28.46 13.50 27.40
CA SER A 496 -28.77 14.92 27.15
C SER A 496 -28.06 15.87 28.12
N SER A 497 -26.73 15.89 28.10
CA SER A 497 -25.91 16.85 28.85
C SER A 497 -25.92 18.23 28.18
N ARG A 498 -26.69 19.18 28.75
CA ARG A 498 -26.62 20.61 28.38
C ARG A 498 -25.45 21.30 29.09
N SER A 499 -24.28 21.32 28.47
CA SER A 499 -23.11 22.09 28.95
C SER A 499 -22.49 22.88 27.79
N GLY A 500 -23.26 23.84 27.26
CA GLY A 500 -22.82 24.74 26.21
C GLY A 500 -22.03 25.92 26.77
N PHE A 501 -20.72 25.78 26.91
CA PHE A 501 -19.81 26.90 27.10
C PHE A 501 -18.82 26.99 25.92
N GLN A 502 -18.79 28.16 25.28
CA GLN A 502 -17.73 28.56 24.37
C GLN A 502 -16.99 29.71 25.05
N ASP A 503 -15.79 29.45 25.55
CA ASP A 503 -14.85 30.55 25.77
C ASP A 503 -14.38 31.06 24.38
N GLY A 504 -14.07 32.36 24.30
CA GLY A 504 -13.73 33.07 23.07
C GLY A 504 -12.26 32.95 22.66
N SER A 505 -11.43 32.27 23.47
CA SER A 505 -10.01 32.05 23.21
C SER A 505 -9.80 31.12 22.00
N PRO A 506 -9.06 31.54 20.95
CA PRO A 506 -8.67 30.62 19.88
C PRO A 506 -7.76 29.51 20.43
N PRO A 507 -7.96 28.24 20.07
CA PRO A 507 -7.08 27.16 20.53
C PRO A 507 -5.64 27.39 20.05
N PRO A 508 -4.61 27.07 20.87
CA PRO A 508 -3.20 27.10 20.48
C PRO A 508 -2.91 26.21 19.26
N ALA A 509 -1.73 26.40 18.68
CA ALA A 509 -1.38 25.82 17.39
C ALA A 509 -0.86 24.37 17.49
N GLY A 510 -1.59 23.57 18.25
CA GLY A 510 -1.37 22.16 18.52
C GLY A 510 -2.58 21.56 19.23
N SER A 511 -2.55 20.27 19.52
CA SER A 511 -3.43 19.68 20.53
C SER A 511 -2.89 19.98 21.93
N GLN A 512 -1.57 20.07 22.08
CA GLN A 512 -0.87 20.52 23.28
C GLN A 512 -1.10 22.01 23.58
N PHE A 513 -1.17 22.34 24.88
CA PHE A 513 -1.22 23.72 25.38
C PHE A 513 -0.80 23.78 26.85
N VAL A 514 -0.31 24.93 27.31
CA VAL A 514 0.10 25.13 28.71
C VAL A 514 -1.14 25.12 29.62
N GLY A 515 -1.09 24.32 30.68
CA GLY A 515 -2.20 24.07 31.59
C GLY A 515 -2.95 22.76 31.34
N MET A 516 -2.63 22.03 30.27
CA MET A 516 -3.24 20.71 30.02
C MET A 516 -2.86 19.69 31.10
N GLY A 517 -3.77 18.75 31.37
CA GLY A 517 -3.63 17.77 32.46
C GLY A 517 -4.02 18.31 33.84
N ARG A 518 -4.16 19.63 34.03
CA ARG A 518 -4.54 20.24 35.32
C ARG A 518 -5.88 19.74 35.86
N GLY A 519 -6.86 19.49 34.97
CA GLY A 519 -8.15 18.89 35.34
C GLY A 519 -8.11 17.39 35.61
N LEU A 520 -7.01 16.71 35.24
CA LEU A 520 -6.86 15.25 35.34
C LEU A 520 -6.21 14.81 36.67
N LEU A 521 -5.45 15.70 37.34
CA LEU A 521 -4.73 15.41 38.59
C LEU A 521 -5.61 15.07 39.82
N LYS A 522 -6.94 15.10 39.68
CA LYS A 522 -7.90 14.61 40.69
C LYS A 522 -8.22 13.12 40.56
N TYR A 523 -8.00 12.50 39.41
CA TYR A 523 -8.21 11.08 39.18
C TYR A 523 -6.95 10.32 39.61
N GLY A 524 -7.12 9.21 40.35
CA GLY A 524 -6.03 8.55 41.11
C GLY A 524 -4.76 8.32 40.31
N ASN A 525 -4.81 7.37 39.37
CA ASN A 525 -3.68 6.86 38.58
C ASN A 525 -2.91 7.93 37.78
N VAL A 526 -3.49 9.12 37.55
CA VAL A 526 -2.89 10.16 36.71
C VAL A 526 -1.57 10.67 37.30
N LYS A 527 -1.44 10.73 38.63
CA LYS A 527 -0.19 11.18 39.27
C LYS A 527 0.92 10.15 39.10
N GLU A 528 0.61 8.86 39.25
CA GLU A 528 1.53 7.76 39.02
C GLU A 528 1.97 7.70 37.55
N MET A 529 1.08 7.98 36.60
CA MET A 529 1.41 8.05 35.17
C MET A 529 2.41 9.18 34.86
N PHE A 530 2.22 10.38 35.40
CA PHE A 530 3.17 11.47 35.22
C PHE A 530 4.51 11.21 35.96
N ALA A 531 4.49 10.66 37.17
CA ALA A 531 5.71 10.28 37.90
C ALA A 531 6.45 9.07 37.30
N ALA A 532 5.76 8.21 36.54
CA ALA A 532 6.39 7.19 35.71
C ALA A 532 6.97 7.81 34.43
N ALA A 533 6.28 8.77 33.82
CA ALA A 533 6.75 9.47 32.64
C ALA A 533 8.03 10.28 32.91
N GLU A 534 8.10 11.00 34.03
CA GLU A 534 9.30 11.71 34.49
C GLU A 534 10.54 10.80 34.52
N LYS A 535 10.41 9.59 35.07
CA LYS A 535 11.50 8.59 35.16
C LYS A 535 11.97 8.05 33.81
N ILE A 536 11.06 7.95 32.82
CA ILE A 536 11.36 7.41 31.48
C ILE A 536 11.93 8.52 30.57
N LEU A 537 11.44 9.74 30.72
CA LEU A 537 11.84 10.89 29.92
C LEU A 537 13.14 11.53 30.45
N GLY A 538 13.31 11.56 31.78
CA GLY A 538 14.45 12.20 32.47
C GLY A 538 14.21 13.68 32.79
N TYR A 539 12.97 14.16 32.71
CA TYR A 539 12.57 15.54 33.01
C TYR A 539 11.12 15.60 33.49
N ASP A 540 10.76 16.64 34.24
CA ASP A 540 9.38 16.86 34.73
C ASP A 540 8.43 17.23 33.58
N LEU A 541 7.80 16.21 33.00
CA LEU A 541 6.76 16.38 32.00
C LEU A 541 5.52 17.11 32.56
N LEU A 542 5.21 16.94 33.84
CA LEU A 542 3.99 17.50 34.43
C LEU A 542 4.13 19.01 34.64
N GLY A 543 5.26 19.48 35.20
CA GLY A 543 5.58 20.89 35.32
C GLY A 543 5.54 21.61 33.98
N LEU A 544 6.12 21.00 32.94
CA LEU A 544 6.09 21.52 31.56
C LEU A 544 4.67 21.57 30.98
N CYS A 545 3.85 20.53 31.18
CA CYS A 545 2.44 20.52 30.76
C CYS A 545 1.61 21.59 31.48
N LEU A 546 1.81 21.76 32.79
CA LEU A 546 1.01 22.64 33.64
C LEU A 546 1.35 24.13 33.51
N ASN A 547 2.64 24.44 33.30
CA ASN A 547 3.19 25.79 33.48
C ASN A 547 4.03 26.29 32.29
N GLY A 548 4.38 25.43 31.34
CA GLY A 548 5.20 25.78 30.17
C GLY A 548 6.70 25.89 30.49
N PRO A 549 7.49 26.67 29.73
CA PRO A 549 7.03 27.64 28.72
C PRO A 549 6.38 27.01 27.48
N GLU A 550 5.50 27.76 26.81
CA GLU A 550 4.73 27.27 25.65
C GLU A 550 5.64 26.87 24.47
N GLU A 551 6.68 27.65 24.20
CA GLU A 551 7.66 27.36 23.13
C GLU A 551 8.39 26.03 23.36
N GLU A 552 8.72 25.69 24.61
CA GLU A 552 9.36 24.42 24.95
C GLU A 552 8.37 23.25 24.86
N LEU A 553 7.16 23.41 25.43
CA LEU A 553 6.10 22.42 25.31
C LEU A 553 5.70 22.15 23.84
N ALA A 554 5.85 23.13 22.95
CA ALA A 554 5.58 23.00 21.52
C ALA A 554 6.67 22.24 20.73
N ARG A 555 7.89 22.05 21.29
CA ARG A 555 8.98 21.30 20.63
C ARG A 555 8.58 19.84 20.44
N THR A 556 8.98 19.25 19.31
CA THR A 556 8.60 17.89 18.90
C THR A 556 8.98 16.84 19.94
N VAL A 557 10.15 16.99 20.58
CA VAL A 557 10.66 16.17 21.70
C VAL A 557 9.77 16.17 22.95
N HIS A 558 9.00 17.24 23.18
CA HIS A 558 8.19 17.40 24.40
C HIS A 558 6.70 17.24 24.13
N CYS A 559 6.17 17.80 23.03
CA CYS A 559 4.74 17.73 22.70
C CYS A 559 4.27 16.29 22.49
N GLN A 560 5.10 15.41 21.93
CA GLN A 560 4.76 14.02 21.66
C GLN A 560 4.52 13.21 22.96
N PRO A 561 5.49 13.11 23.91
CA PRO A 561 5.25 12.56 25.23
C PRO A 561 4.09 13.24 25.97
N ALA A 562 4.01 14.58 25.92
CA ALA A 562 3.02 15.35 26.66
C ALA A 562 1.58 15.05 26.23
N VAL A 563 1.31 14.96 24.92
CA VAL A 563 -0.01 14.56 24.41
C VAL A 563 -0.29 13.09 24.66
N PHE A 564 0.69 12.19 24.53
CA PHE A 564 0.52 10.76 24.81
C PHE A 564 0.06 10.52 26.27
N VAL A 565 0.78 11.07 27.25
CA VAL A 565 0.44 10.89 28.68
C VAL A 565 -0.88 11.59 29.01
N THR A 566 -1.12 12.80 28.50
CA THR A 566 -2.38 13.53 28.73
C THR A 566 -3.59 12.85 28.10
N SER A 567 -3.43 12.16 26.95
CA SER A 567 -4.52 11.42 26.30
C SER A 567 -4.92 10.17 27.09
N LEU A 568 -3.94 9.43 27.62
CA LEU A 568 -4.23 8.29 28.50
C LEU A 568 -4.77 8.74 29.87
N ALA A 569 -4.30 9.86 30.42
CA ALA A 569 -4.89 10.45 31.62
C ALA A 569 -6.34 10.94 31.40
N ALA A 570 -6.72 11.30 30.16
CA ALA A 570 -8.09 11.59 29.78
C ALA A 570 -8.95 10.31 29.62
N VAL A 571 -8.34 9.15 29.33
CA VAL A 571 -9.02 7.85 29.46
C VAL A 571 -9.36 7.57 30.93
N GLU A 572 -8.44 7.84 31.87
CA GLU A 572 -8.72 7.67 33.30
C GLU A 572 -9.84 8.58 33.80
N ARG A 573 -9.92 9.82 33.30
CA ARG A 573 -11.09 10.67 33.49
C ARG A 573 -12.37 10.03 32.94
N LEU A 574 -12.35 9.54 31.70
CA LEU A 574 -13.53 8.95 31.07
C LEU A 574 -13.99 7.67 31.79
N ASN A 575 -13.04 6.85 32.24
CA ASN A 575 -13.31 5.64 33.02
C ASN A 575 -13.97 5.95 34.38
N HIS A 576 -13.63 7.08 35.00
CA HIS A 576 -14.32 7.55 36.20
C HIS A 576 -15.70 8.17 35.91
N ASP A 577 -15.80 9.01 34.86
CA ASP A 577 -16.98 9.84 34.60
C ASP A 577 -18.10 9.10 33.81
N ASP A 578 -17.75 8.13 32.94
CA ASP A 578 -18.66 7.21 32.21
C ASP A 578 -17.93 5.86 31.98
N PRO A 579 -17.74 5.00 33.02
CA PRO A 579 -16.99 3.74 32.91
C PRO A 579 -17.49 2.84 31.77
N LYS A 580 -18.80 2.85 31.52
CA LYS A 580 -19.43 2.08 30.45
C LYS A 580 -18.91 2.48 29.06
N ALA A 581 -18.56 3.75 28.82
CA ALA A 581 -17.97 4.17 27.56
C ALA A 581 -16.62 3.49 27.26
N ILE A 582 -15.93 3.00 28.30
CA ILE A 582 -14.75 2.14 28.15
C ILE A 582 -15.18 0.69 27.91
N GLU A 583 -16.03 0.12 28.78
CA GLU A 583 -16.52 -1.27 28.69
C GLU A 583 -17.14 -1.63 27.33
N THR A 584 -17.96 -0.75 26.74
CA THR A 584 -18.67 -0.97 25.48
C THR A 584 -18.01 -0.31 24.27
N CYS A 585 -16.72 0.04 24.39
CA CYS A 585 -15.87 0.55 23.31
C CYS A 585 -15.57 -0.54 22.25
N VAL A 586 -15.81 -0.22 20.97
CA VAL A 586 -15.66 -1.16 19.84
C VAL A 586 -14.51 -0.81 18.90
N ALA A 587 -13.98 0.41 18.98
CA ALA A 587 -12.89 0.89 18.15
C ALA A 587 -12.16 2.09 18.78
N ALA A 588 -10.88 2.23 18.47
CA ALA A 588 -10.06 3.38 18.81
C ALA A 588 -9.23 3.82 17.60
N ALA A 589 -8.98 5.11 17.47
CA ALA A 589 -8.02 5.65 16.51
C ALA A 589 -7.37 6.90 17.09
N GLY A 590 -6.04 6.99 16.99
CA GLY A 590 -5.30 8.18 17.37
C GLY A 590 -4.59 8.80 16.18
N PHE A 591 -4.42 10.12 16.19
CA PHE A 591 -3.75 10.83 15.09
C PHE A 591 -2.25 10.94 15.39
N SER A 592 -1.39 10.54 14.45
CA SER A 592 0.07 10.58 14.59
C SER A 592 0.57 9.94 15.91
N VAL A 593 1.12 10.71 16.87
CA VAL A 593 1.57 10.14 18.16
C VAL A 593 0.42 9.58 19.00
N GLY A 594 -0.82 10.06 18.80
CA GLY A 594 -2.00 9.50 19.46
C GLY A 594 -2.25 8.02 19.12
N GLU A 595 -1.75 7.51 18.00
CA GLU A 595 -1.88 6.09 17.64
C GLU A 595 -1.22 5.17 18.68
N TYR A 596 -0.13 5.62 19.33
CA TYR A 596 0.53 4.90 20.41
C TYR A 596 -0.35 4.84 21.67
N ALA A 597 -1.04 5.93 22.01
CA ALA A 597 -2.00 5.96 23.12
C ALA A 597 -3.22 5.06 22.82
N ALA A 598 -3.72 5.05 21.58
CA ALA A 598 -4.79 4.13 21.17
C ALA A 598 -4.37 2.65 21.25
N LEU A 599 -3.10 2.33 20.96
CA LEU A 599 -2.56 0.98 21.09
C LEU A 599 -2.40 0.56 22.57
N VAL A 600 -1.89 1.42 23.44
CA VAL A 600 -1.83 1.15 24.90
C VAL A 600 -3.23 0.93 25.47
N PHE A 601 -4.20 1.80 25.13
CA PHE A 601 -5.59 1.64 25.54
C PHE A 601 -6.21 0.29 25.08
N SER A 602 -5.76 -0.25 23.93
CA SER A 602 -6.22 -1.54 23.40
C SER A 602 -5.50 -2.78 23.94
N GLY A 603 -4.64 -2.64 24.96
CA GLY A 603 -3.81 -3.74 25.50
C GLY A 603 -2.63 -4.17 24.61
N ALA A 604 -2.42 -3.49 23.47
CA ALA A 604 -1.44 -3.90 22.46
C ALA A 604 0.02 -3.56 22.82
N MET A 605 0.24 -2.62 23.75
CA MET A 605 1.55 -2.17 24.23
C MET A 605 1.43 -1.77 25.71
N ASP A 606 2.44 -2.02 26.53
CA ASP A 606 2.46 -1.53 27.92
C ASP A 606 2.85 -0.04 27.98
N PHE A 607 2.26 0.73 28.92
CA PHE A 607 2.42 2.19 29.02
C PHE A 607 3.88 2.66 28.99
N ALA A 608 4.74 2.05 29.82
CA ALA A 608 6.14 2.45 29.94
C ALA A 608 6.96 2.17 28.66
N GLU A 609 6.68 1.05 27.99
CA GLU A 609 7.35 0.68 26.74
C GLU A 609 6.90 1.59 25.60
N ALA A 610 5.59 1.85 25.49
CA ALA A 610 5.04 2.78 24.51
C ALA A 610 5.53 4.21 24.70
N LEU A 611 5.65 4.70 25.94
CA LEU A 611 6.22 6.03 26.21
C LEU A 611 7.69 6.11 25.81
N TYR A 612 8.48 5.05 26.03
CA TYR A 612 9.87 5.00 25.58
C TYR A 612 9.98 4.99 24.04
N VAL A 613 9.09 4.28 23.34
CA VAL A 613 8.99 4.36 21.87
C VAL A 613 8.58 5.77 21.41
N VAL A 614 7.64 6.42 22.09
CA VAL A 614 7.23 7.82 21.80
C VAL A 614 8.38 8.80 22.02
N LYS A 615 9.21 8.60 23.06
CA LYS A 615 10.44 9.38 23.29
C LYS A 615 11.40 9.26 22.11
N VAL A 616 11.76 8.03 21.72
CA VAL A 616 12.67 7.76 20.58
C VAL A 616 12.11 8.32 19.27
N ARG A 617 10.80 8.17 19.03
CA ARG A 617 10.10 8.77 17.86
C ARG A 617 10.24 10.30 17.86
N ALA A 618 10.01 10.95 19.00
CA ALA A 618 10.03 12.39 19.14
C ALA A 618 11.44 12.98 18.95
N GLU A 619 12.45 12.35 19.56
CA GLU A 619 13.87 12.68 19.42
C GLU A 619 14.34 12.49 17.96
N ALA A 620 14.00 11.36 17.32
CA ALA A 620 14.39 11.09 15.95
C ALA A 620 13.69 12.01 14.92
N MET A 621 12.41 12.35 15.11
CA MET A 621 11.69 13.30 14.25
C MET A 621 12.18 14.74 14.42
N GLN A 622 12.61 15.15 15.63
CA GLN A 622 13.29 16.42 15.84
C GLN A 622 14.64 16.43 15.11
N ALA A 623 15.48 15.41 15.34
CA ALA A 623 16.78 15.27 14.68
C ALA A 623 16.71 15.09 13.15
N ALA A 624 15.56 14.71 12.60
CA ALA A 624 15.28 14.74 11.16
C ALA A 624 14.87 16.16 10.69
N SER A 625 14.03 16.85 11.47
CA SER A 625 13.62 18.24 11.20
C SER A 625 14.81 19.19 11.15
N ASP A 626 15.73 19.07 12.11
CA ASP A 626 16.87 19.97 12.31
C ASP A 626 17.91 19.90 11.16
N ARG A 627 17.84 18.87 10.30
CA ARG A 627 18.75 18.70 9.15
C ARG A 627 18.34 19.50 7.91
N VAL A 628 17.04 19.73 7.71
CA VAL A 628 16.50 20.28 6.45
C VAL A 628 15.39 21.29 6.74
N PRO A 629 15.57 22.59 6.42
CA PRO A 629 14.55 23.62 6.53
C PRO A 629 13.23 23.25 5.82
N SER A 630 12.28 22.78 6.61
CA SER A 630 11.05 22.15 6.15
C SER A 630 9.86 22.60 7.00
N GLY A 631 8.68 22.05 6.77
CA GLY A 631 7.49 22.35 7.58
C GLY A 631 6.20 21.78 7.01
N MET A 632 5.08 22.32 7.46
CA MET A 632 3.73 21.89 7.06
C MET A 632 2.82 23.08 6.75
N LEU A 633 1.89 22.87 5.82
CA LEU A 633 0.90 23.82 5.33
C LEU A 633 -0.49 23.17 5.31
N SER A 634 -1.39 23.59 6.21
CA SER A 634 -2.81 23.23 6.12
C SER A 634 -3.44 23.92 4.92
N VAL A 635 -4.12 23.16 4.08
CA VAL A 635 -4.78 23.61 2.86
C VAL A 635 -6.23 23.14 2.83
N LEU A 636 -7.13 24.10 2.66
CA LEU A 636 -8.53 23.88 2.32
C LEU A 636 -8.72 24.20 0.84
N GLY A 637 -8.99 23.17 0.06
CA GLY A 637 -9.17 23.23 -1.39
C GLY A 637 -10.60 23.57 -1.81
N ARG A 638 -10.96 22.93 -2.93
CA ARG A 638 -12.28 22.77 -3.56
C ARG A 638 -12.23 21.42 -4.30
N PRO A 639 -13.34 20.89 -4.83
CA PRO A 639 -13.28 19.67 -5.65
C PRO A 639 -12.39 19.78 -6.90
N GLN A 640 -12.08 21.00 -7.35
CA GLN A 640 -11.16 21.30 -8.46
C GLN A 640 -9.69 21.48 -8.02
N ALA A 641 -9.38 21.36 -6.72
CA ALA A 641 -8.01 21.53 -6.22
C ALA A 641 -7.17 20.28 -6.48
N HIS A 642 -6.45 20.27 -7.61
CA HIS A 642 -5.58 19.16 -8.02
C HIS A 642 -4.29 19.10 -7.16
N TYR A 643 -4.43 18.70 -5.88
CA TYR A 643 -3.36 18.62 -4.88
C TYR A 643 -2.06 17.98 -5.37
N ARG A 644 -2.13 16.86 -6.11
CA ARG A 644 -0.94 16.19 -6.67
C ARG A 644 -0.20 17.09 -7.67
N HIS A 645 -0.93 17.75 -8.56
CA HIS A 645 -0.37 18.66 -9.55
C HIS A 645 0.18 19.96 -8.92
N ALA A 646 -0.48 20.46 -7.86
CA ALA A 646 0.04 21.55 -7.05
C ALA A 646 1.41 21.21 -6.41
N CYS A 647 1.52 20.01 -5.82
CA CYS A 647 2.78 19.52 -5.27
C CYS A 647 3.86 19.39 -6.36
N LEU A 648 3.55 18.84 -7.52
CA LEU A 648 4.48 18.73 -8.66
C LEU A 648 5.01 20.10 -9.12
N GLN A 649 4.14 21.12 -9.23
CA GLN A 649 4.60 22.48 -9.57
C GLN A 649 5.50 23.09 -8.48
N ALA A 650 5.24 22.77 -7.20
CA ALA A 650 6.07 23.23 -6.09
C ALA A 650 7.44 22.54 -6.04
N LEU A 651 7.51 21.25 -6.40
CA LEU A 651 8.75 20.50 -6.58
C LEU A 651 9.59 21.12 -7.71
N GLU A 652 8.97 21.39 -8.86
CA GLU A 652 9.66 21.98 -10.01
C GLU A 652 10.20 23.38 -9.71
N HIS A 653 9.44 24.19 -8.98
CA HIS A 653 9.93 25.47 -8.48
C HIS A 653 11.16 25.31 -7.56
N CYS A 654 11.19 24.30 -6.69
CA CYS A 654 12.36 24.04 -5.85
C CYS A 654 13.59 23.59 -6.67
N ARG A 655 13.40 22.78 -7.72
CA ARG A 655 14.46 22.45 -8.67
C ARG A 655 15.01 23.71 -9.36
N SER A 656 14.14 24.64 -9.78
CA SER A 656 14.57 25.92 -10.35
C SER A 656 15.31 26.85 -9.38
N LEU A 657 15.21 26.59 -8.06
CA LEU A 657 15.95 27.28 -7.01
C LEU A 657 17.20 26.50 -6.54
N GLY A 658 17.56 25.40 -7.21
CA GLY A 658 18.76 24.61 -6.88
C GLY A 658 18.64 23.72 -5.63
N VAL A 659 17.42 23.42 -5.17
CA VAL A 659 17.21 22.47 -4.07
C VAL A 659 17.41 21.04 -4.56
N ASP A 660 18.40 20.31 -4.04
CA ASP A 660 18.54 18.86 -4.30
C ASP A 660 17.37 18.07 -3.69
N LYS A 661 16.93 17.02 -4.40
CA LYS A 661 15.83 16.10 -4.01
C LYS A 661 14.69 16.79 -3.24
N PRO A 662 14.03 17.80 -3.84
CA PRO A 662 13.00 18.54 -3.14
C PRO A 662 11.84 17.61 -2.80
N VAL A 663 11.21 17.89 -1.66
CA VAL A 663 10.06 17.14 -1.14
C VAL A 663 8.92 18.12 -0.94
N CYS A 664 7.74 17.76 -1.47
CA CYS A 664 6.46 18.44 -1.30
C CYS A 664 5.36 17.42 -1.58
N THR A 665 4.64 16.98 -0.54
CA THR A 665 3.64 15.90 -0.62
C THR A 665 2.48 16.15 0.34
N VAL A 666 1.34 15.48 0.13
CA VAL A 666 0.25 15.48 1.12
C VAL A 666 0.67 14.59 2.28
N ALA A 667 0.84 15.17 3.46
CA ALA A 667 1.26 14.52 4.70
C ALA A 667 0.08 14.10 5.60
N ASN A 668 -1.06 14.78 5.51
CA ASN A 668 -2.27 14.38 6.22
C ASN A 668 -3.52 14.59 5.36
N PHE A 669 -4.40 13.59 5.31
CA PHE A 669 -5.75 13.68 4.78
C PHE A 669 -6.70 13.87 5.96
N LEU A 670 -7.26 15.07 6.14
CA LEU A 670 -8.04 15.39 7.35
C LEU A 670 -9.53 15.08 7.15
N PHE A 671 -10.11 15.66 6.10
CA PHE A 671 -11.53 15.64 5.77
C PHE A 671 -11.73 16.03 4.29
N PRO A 672 -12.94 15.92 3.72
CA PRO A 672 -13.19 16.29 2.33
C PRO A 672 -12.71 17.71 1.97
N ASP A 673 -11.91 17.78 0.90
CA ASP A 673 -11.14 18.96 0.44
C ASP A 673 -10.14 19.56 1.44
N GLY A 674 -9.82 18.90 2.56
CA GLY A 674 -8.90 19.37 3.59
C GLY A 674 -7.69 18.47 3.79
N ARG A 675 -6.50 19.01 3.48
CA ARG A 675 -5.24 18.27 3.52
C ARG A 675 -4.14 19.13 4.10
N VAL A 676 -3.16 18.50 4.72
CA VAL A 676 -1.88 19.15 5.05
C VAL A 676 -0.87 18.74 4.00
N ILE A 677 -0.21 19.72 3.39
CA ILE A 677 0.94 19.51 2.49
C ILE A 677 2.20 19.80 3.30
N ALA A 678 3.22 18.95 3.19
CA ALA A 678 4.47 19.09 3.91
C ALA A 678 5.67 18.91 2.98
N GLY A 679 6.79 19.53 3.33
CA GLY A 679 7.97 19.55 2.48
C GLY A 679 8.96 20.66 2.84
N HIS A 680 9.87 20.94 1.89
CA HIS A 680 10.81 22.05 1.97
C HIS A 680 10.09 23.39 2.06
N GLN A 681 10.68 24.37 2.77
CA GLN A 681 10.02 25.66 3.01
C GLN A 681 9.64 26.38 1.70
N GLN A 682 10.55 26.39 0.71
CA GLN A 682 10.36 26.99 -0.62
C GLN A 682 9.15 26.41 -1.37
N ALA A 683 8.93 25.10 -1.27
CA ALA A 683 7.80 24.43 -1.91
C ALA A 683 6.47 24.91 -1.32
N LEU A 684 6.43 25.05 0.00
CA LEU A 684 5.24 25.48 0.73
C LEU A 684 4.98 26.99 0.54
N ASP A 685 6.02 27.81 0.38
CA ASP A 685 5.90 29.23 0.02
C ASP A 685 5.31 29.40 -1.38
N PHE A 686 5.80 28.64 -2.36
CA PHE A 686 5.21 28.60 -3.70
C PHE A 686 3.72 28.26 -3.66
N LEU A 687 3.32 27.26 -2.86
CA LEU A 687 1.91 26.86 -2.70
C LEU A 687 1.05 27.94 -2.04
N GLN A 688 1.59 28.72 -1.10
CA GLN A 688 0.88 29.87 -0.52
C GLN A 688 0.71 31.00 -1.56
N GLN A 689 1.79 31.37 -2.25
CA GLN A 689 1.79 32.42 -3.27
C GLN A 689 0.86 32.08 -4.45
N ASN A 690 0.87 30.82 -4.89
CA ASN A 690 0.05 30.32 -6.01
C ASN A 690 -1.34 29.83 -5.60
N SER A 691 -1.70 29.86 -4.31
CA SER A 691 -2.92 29.28 -3.73
C SER A 691 -4.20 29.50 -4.57
N ARG A 692 -4.46 30.75 -5.01
CA ARG A 692 -5.61 31.10 -5.86
C ARG A 692 -5.62 30.38 -7.21
N ARG A 693 -4.44 30.27 -7.86
CA ARG A 693 -4.23 29.59 -9.15
C ARG A 693 -4.36 28.07 -9.01
N LEU A 694 -4.05 27.53 -7.84
CA LEU A 694 -4.15 26.11 -7.48
C LEU A 694 -5.54 25.72 -6.94
N HIS A 695 -6.52 26.63 -7.01
CA HIS A 695 -7.89 26.48 -6.50
C HIS A 695 -7.99 26.20 -4.99
N PHE A 696 -6.95 26.56 -4.22
CA PHE A 696 -7.00 26.53 -2.77
C PHE A 696 -7.83 27.71 -2.24
N THR A 697 -8.83 27.40 -1.42
CA THR A 697 -9.71 28.39 -0.77
C THR A 697 -9.01 29.04 0.44
N ARG A 698 -8.15 28.29 1.15
CA ARG A 698 -7.32 28.81 2.25
C ARG A 698 -6.06 27.97 2.42
N CYS A 699 -4.93 28.62 2.70
CA CYS A 699 -3.68 28.00 3.12
C CYS A 699 -3.22 28.64 4.45
N SER A 700 -2.63 27.86 5.35
CA SER A 700 -2.04 28.34 6.61
C SER A 700 -0.83 27.49 6.98
N ARG A 701 0.31 28.12 7.30
CA ARG A 701 1.46 27.41 7.88
C ARG A 701 1.06 26.81 9.23
N LEU A 702 1.62 25.64 9.55
CA LEU A 702 1.56 25.09 10.89
C LEU A 702 2.90 25.39 11.58
N PRO A 703 2.91 25.82 12.85
CA PRO A 703 4.15 25.93 13.62
C PRO A 703 4.58 24.51 14.04
N VAL A 704 5.42 23.90 13.22
CA VAL A 704 6.04 22.58 13.41
C VAL A 704 7.54 22.71 13.17
N SER A 705 8.35 21.83 13.75
CA SER A 705 9.81 21.84 13.50
C SER A 705 10.17 21.45 12.06
N GLY A 706 9.35 20.62 11.40
CA GLY A 706 9.68 20.11 10.07
C GLY A 706 8.52 19.41 9.36
N ALA A 707 8.82 18.78 8.22
CA ALA A 707 7.86 18.11 7.35
C ALA A 707 7.56 16.66 7.79
N PHE A 708 6.82 16.52 8.89
CA PHE A 708 6.34 15.21 9.37
C PHE A 708 5.51 14.47 8.32
N HIS A 709 5.48 13.14 8.38
CA HIS A 709 4.69 12.29 7.46
C HIS A 709 5.09 12.48 5.98
N THR A 710 6.40 12.60 5.75
CA THR A 710 7.05 12.63 4.43
C THR A 710 8.42 11.94 4.49
N SER A 711 9.03 11.68 3.33
CA SER A 711 10.40 11.17 3.20
C SER A 711 11.49 12.06 3.82
N LEU A 712 11.21 13.29 4.24
CA LEU A 712 12.16 14.07 5.06
C LEU A 712 12.34 13.50 6.47
N MET A 713 11.42 12.63 6.93
CA MET A 713 11.53 11.90 8.19
C MET A 713 12.25 10.55 8.07
N GLU A 714 12.83 10.19 6.91
CA GLU A 714 13.41 8.85 6.67
C GLU A 714 14.45 8.45 7.73
N SER A 715 15.26 9.40 8.20
CA SER A 715 16.24 9.14 9.27
C SER A 715 15.64 8.80 10.65
N ALA A 716 14.32 8.92 10.82
CA ALA A 716 13.60 8.45 12.00
C ALA A 716 13.04 7.03 11.86
N PHE A 717 13.07 6.42 10.66
CA PHE A 717 12.59 5.05 10.43
C PHE A 717 13.42 4.01 11.20
N GLU A 718 14.75 4.01 11.02
CA GLU A 718 15.64 3.01 11.63
C GLU A 718 15.61 3.03 13.18
N PRO A 719 15.75 4.19 13.88
CA PRO A 719 15.67 4.24 15.34
C PRO A 719 14.31 3.74 15.87
N LEU A 720 13.22 4.13 15.21
CA LEU A 720 11.87 3.74 15.60
C LEU A 720 11.63 2.24 15.38
N ARG A 721 12.05 1.70 14.23
CA ARG A 721 12.01 0.27 13.90
C ARG A 721 12.77 -0.56 14.94
N ASP A 722 13.93 -0.09 15.40
CA ASP A 722 14.79 -0.86 16.28
C ASP A 722 14.37 -0.82 17.75
N VAL A 723 13.77 0.27 18.24
CA VAL A 723 13.06 0.22 19.54
C VAL A 723 11.78 -0.62 19.46
N LEU A 724 11.04 -0.54 18.34
CA LEU A 724 9.86 -1.38 18.07
C LEU A 724 10.17 -2.87 17.89
N ARG A 725 11.45 -3.29 17.81
CA ARG A 725 11.89 -4.69 17.88
C ARG A 725 12.15 -5.18 19.31
N GLN A 726 12.45 -4.28 20.24
CA GLN A 726 12.91 -4.61 21.60
C GLN A 726 11.77 -4.76 22.62
N ILE A 727 10.66 -4.05 22.42
CA ILE A 727 9.49 -4.04 23.30
C ILE A 727 8.53 -5.22 23.03
N GLU A 728 7.60 -5.49 23.95
CA GLU A 728 6.47 -6.36 23.66
C GLU A 728 5.38 -5.60 22.86
N VAL A 729 4.85 -6.23 21.82
CA VAL A 729 3.71 -5.74 21.06
C VAL A 729 2.77 -6.91 20.87
N ARG A 730 1.53 -6.73 21.30
CA ARG A 730 0.47 -7.75 21.33
C ARG A 730 -0.55 -7.44 20.22
N ARG A 731 -1.55 -8.30 20.05
CA ARG A 731 -2.69 -8.00 19.17
C ARG A 731 -3.66 -7.08 19.94
N PRO A 732 -4.12 -5.95 19.36
CA PRO A 732 -5.17 -5.12 19.96
C PRO A 732 -6.44 -5.92 20.29
N GLU A 733 -6.98 -5.74 21.49
CA GLU A 733 -8.23 -6.36 21.93
C GLU A 733 -9.45 -5.73 21.22
N ILE A 734 -9.46 -4.40 21.14
CA ILE A 734 -10.41 -3.61 20.35
C ILE A 734 -9.83 -3.22 18.97
N ARG A 735 -10.69 -2.73 18.08
CA ARG A 735 -10.28 -2.35 16.71
C ARG A 735 -9.48 -1.04 16.72
N VAL A 736 -8.16 -1.11 16.72
CA VAL A 736 -7.29 0.05 16.48
C VAL A 736 -7.02 0.22 14.99
N TYR A 737 -7.11 1.45 14.48
CA TYR A 737 -6.90 1.79 13.07
C TYR A 737 -5.55 2.49 12.82
N SER A 738 -4.83 2.01 11.81
CA SER A 738 -3.51 2.49 11.38
C SER A 738 -3.61 3.81 10.60
N ASN A 739 -2.72 4.77 10.91
CA ASN A 739 -2.64 6.01 10.13
C ASN A 739 -2.09 5.79 8.70
N VAL A 740 -1.38 4.68 8.46
CA VAL A 740 -0.65 4.41 7.21
C VAL A 740 -1.57 3.92 6.08
N ASP A 741 -2.68 3.25 6.38
CA ASP A 741 -3.61 2.67 5.39
C ASP A 741 -5.10 2.94 5.71
N GLY A 742 -5.41 3.50 6.88
CA GLY A 742 -6.76 3.67 7.39
C GLY A 742 -7.48 2.35 7.71
N GLN A 743 -6.75 1.25 7.82
CA GLN A 743 -7.26 -0.08 8.10
C GLN A 743 -7.02 -0.48 9.56
N ARG A 744 -7.76 -1.49 10.00
CA ARG A 744 -7.67 -2.06 11.35
C ARG A 744 -6.45 -2.98 11.50
N TYR A 745 -5.76 -2.88 12.64
CA TYR A 745 -4.68 -3.79 12.99
C TYR A 745 -5.16 -5.23 13.15
N MET A 746 -4.26 -6.18 12.85
CA MET A 746 -4.59 -7.60 12.68
C MET A 746 -3.76 -8.52 13.61
N HIS A 747 -2.43 -8.30 13.67
CA HIS A 747 -1.49 -9.05 14.51
C HIS A 747 -0.26 -8.17 14.84
N ALA A 748 0.55 -8.58 15.80
CA ALA A 748 1.67 -7.80 16.36
C ALA A 748 2.65 -7.29 15.31
N ASP A 749 3.06 -8.11 14.33
CA ASP A 749 4.03 -7.69 13.30
C ASP A 749 3.44 -6.66 12.34
N HIS A 750 2.10 -6.66 12.15
CA HIS A 750 1.45 -5.59 11.40
C HIS A 750 1.57 -4.26 12.15
N VAL A 751 1.36 -4.26 13.48
CA VAL A 751 1.59 -3.08 14.35
C VAL A 751 3.04 -2.61 14.25
N ARG A 752 4.02 -3.49 14.50
CA ARG A 752 5.45 -3.13 14.44
C ARG A 752 5.86 -2.54 13.08
N ARG A 753 5.38 -3.11 11.95
CA ARG A 753 5.69 -2.63 10.60
C ARG A 753 5.05 -1.29 10.26
N GLN A 754 3.77 -1.08 10.60
CA GLN A 754 3.09 0.19 10.28
C GLN A 754 3.61 1.33 11.16
N LEU A 755 3.80 1.10 12.47
CA LEU A 755 4.34 2.13 13.37
C LEU A 755 5.73 2.63 12.94
N ALA A 756 6.60 1.73 12.47
CA ALA A 756 7.91 2.11 11.93
C ALA A 756 7.80 3.01 10.68
N LYS A 757 6.86 2.71 9.76
CA LYS A 757 6.57 3.52 8.57
C LYS A 757 5.81 4.82 8.85
N GLN A 758 5.10 4.89 9.97
CA GLN A 758 4.17 5.97 10.28
C GLN A 758 4.76 7.40 10.26
N PRO A 759 6.05 7.67 10.60
CA PRO A 759 6.63 9.01 10.49
C PRO A 759 6.89 9.49 9.05
N VAL A 760 7.01 8.58 8.08
CA VAL A 760 7.32 8.90 6.67
C VAL A 760 6.10 8.78 5.75
N GLU A 761 5.14 7.93 6.09
CA GLU A 761 3.86 7.75 5.38
C GLU A 761 2.81 8.79 5.79
N PRO A 762 1.91 9.20 4.88
CA PRO A 762 0.91 10.22 5.15
C PRO A 762 -0.27 9.71 5.97
N VAL A 763 -0.70 10.49 6.96
CA VAL A 763 -1.82 10.14 7.85
C VAL A 763 -3.14 10.14 7.07
N LYS A 764 -3.73 8.95 6.91
CA LYS A 764 -5.00 8.72 6.21
C LYS A 764 -6.21 8.83 7.17
N TRP A 765 -6.32 9.97 7.85
CA TRP A 765 -7.35 10.18 8.89
C TRP A 765 -8.77 10.30 8.30
N GLU A 766 -8.94 11.01 7.19
CA GLU A 766 -10.20 11.05 6.43
C GLU A 766 -10.71 9.63 6.12
N GLN A 767 -9.82 8.76 5.63
CA GLN A 767 -10.11 7.37 5.28
C GLN A 767 -10.35 6.50 6.52
N THR A 768 -9.64 6.76 7.62
CA THR A 768 -9.86 6.13 8.93
C THR A 768 -11.27 6.45 9.44
N LEU A 769 -11.68 7.72 9.39
CA LEU A 769 -13.04 8.14 9.75
C LEU A 769 -14.08 7.51 8.82
N HIS A 770 -13.84 7.39 7.52
CA HIS A 770 -14.75 6.65 6.65
C HIS A 770 -14.89 5.16 7.07
N SER A 771 -13.77 4.48 7.34
CA SER A 771 -13.73 3.05 7.70
C SER A 771 -14.23 2.75 9.13
N ILE A 772 -14.31 3.77 9.99
CA ILE A 772 -14.94 3.72 11.33
C ILE A 772 -16.44 4.05 11.26
N TYR A 773 -16.81 5.07 10.48
CA TYR A 773 -18.17 5.61 10.48
C TYR A 773 -19.10 5.04 9.40
N GLU A 774 -18.64 4.14 8.54
CA GLU A 774 -19.47 3.28 7.70
C GLU A 774 -20.48 2.47 8.53
N ARG A 775 -21.69 2.22 7.98
CA ARG A 775 -22.77 1.44 8.59
C ARG A 775 -23.90 1.14 7.63
N THR A 776 -24.67 0.10 7.94
CA THR A 776 -25.92 -0.20 7.22
C THR A 776 -27.04 0.80 7.55
N GLN A 777 -27.97 0.99 6.62
CA GLN A 777 -29.08 1.92 6.80
C GLN A 777 -30.03 1.43 7.91
N GLY A 778 -30.16 2.22 8.97
CA GLY A 778 -31.00 1.92 10.14
C GLY A 778 -30.20 1.74 11.44
N GLN A 779 -28.90 1.46 11.35
CA GLN A 779 -28.03 1.44 12.53
C GLN A 779 -27.72 2.87 13.01
N GLY A 780 -27.64 3.04 14.34
CA GLY A 780 -27.25 4.29 14.98
C GLY A 780 -25.78 4.66 14.73
N PHE A 781 -25.37 5.84 15.21
CA PHE A 781 -23.96 6.22 15.30
C PHE A 781 -23.43 5.93 16.72
N PRO A 782 -22.20 5.43 16.87
CA PRO A 782 -21.58 5.22 18.18
C PRO A 782 -21.40 6.55 18.92
N ARG A 783 -21.37 6.50 20.25
CA ARG A 783 -20.86 7.63 21.04
C ARG A 783 -19.36 7.75 20.79
N THR A 784 -18.88 8.97 20.59
CA THR A 784 -17.48 9.25 20.23
C THR A 784 -16.86 10.16 21.27
N TYR A 785 -15.71 9.77 21.81
CA TYR A 785 -15.01 10.54 22.83
C TYR A 785 -13.62 10.93 22.31
N GLU A 786 -13.35 12.23 22.14
CA GLU A 786 -11.96 12.73 21.99
C GLU A 786 -11.34 12.78 23.39
N VAL A 787 -10.43 11.83 23.67
CA VAL A 787 -9.68 11.71 24.92
C VAL A 787 -8.28 12.27 24.68
N GLY A 788 -8.02 13.45 25.25
CA GLY A 788 -6.78 14.17 25.08
C GLY A 788 -6.97 15.68 25.00
N PRO A 789 -5.87 16.44 24.86
CA PRO A 789 -5.89 17.89 24.85
C PRO A 789 -6.35 18.43 23.48
N GLY A 790 -7.11 19.53 23.50
CA GLY A 790 -7.74 20.11 22.30
C GLY A 790 -9.05 19.44 21.89
N ARG A 791 -9.68 19.94 20.81
CA ARG A 791 -10.99 19.47 20.28
C ARG A 791 -10.96 19.28 18.75
N GLN A 792 -9.79 18.93 18.23
CA GLN A 792 -9.48 19.03 16.80
C GLN A 792 -10.01 17.82 16.02
N LEU A 793 -10.04 16.62 16.62
CA LEU A 793 -10.61 15.44 15.99
C LEU A 793 -12.13 15.57 15.87
N GLY A 794 -12.78 16.18 16.86
CA GLY A 794 -14.18 16.59 16.80
C GLY A 794 -14.46 17.59 15.67
N ALA A 795 -13.63 18.62 15.52
CA ALA A 795 -13.74 19.59 14.42
C ALA A 795 -13.62 18.93 13.05
N THR A 796 -12.70 17.97 12.90
CA THR A 796 -12.54 17.17 11.70
C THR A 796 -13.69 16.19 11.46
N LEU A 797 -14.15 15.48 12.50
CA LEU A 797 -15.29 14.57 12.44
C LEU A 797 -16.57 15.29 12.00
N LYS A 798 -16.79 16.52 12.46
CA LYS A 798 -17.89 17.40 12.04
C LYS A 798 -17.91 17.64 10.53
N ARG A 799 -16.73 17.63 9.88
CA ARG A 799 -16.56 17.85 8.44
C ARG A 799 -16.65 16.56 7.62
N CYS A 800 -16.12 15.45 8.12
CA CYS A 800 -16.28 14.13 7.48
C CYS A 800 -17.71 13.60 7.61
N ASN A 801 -18.30 13.67 8.81
CA ASN A 801 -19.57 13.03 9.12
C ASN A 801 -20.37 13.78 10.20
N LEU A 802 -21.14 14.79 9.78
CA LEU A 802 -22.03 15.57 10.64
C LEU A 802 -23.11 14.74 11.37
N LYS A 803 -23.36 13.48 10.99
CA LYS A 803 -24.25 12.59 11.76
C LYS A 803 -23.52 11.96 12.95
N ALA A 804 -22.31 11.45 12.73
CA ALA A 804 -21.44 10.95 13.80
C ALA A 804 -21.09 12.04 14.83
N TYR A 805 -20.82 13.26 14.37
CA TYR A 805 -20.56 14.40 15.26
C TYR A 805 -21.74 14.74 16.22
N ARG A 806 -22.96 14.24 15.99
CA ARG A 806 -24.08 14.45 16.93
C ARG A 806 -23.98 13.60 18.19
N THR A 807 -23.14 12.56 18.18
CA THR A 807 -22.84 11.69 19.32
C THR A 807 -21.39 11.86 19.78
N TYR A 808 -20.73 12.95 19.38
CA TYR A 808 -19.39 13.33 19.81
C TYR A 808 -19.40 14.08 21.16
N THR A 809 -18.41 13.78 22.00
CA THR A 809 -18.09 14.43 23.27
C THR A 809 -16.57 14.63 23.36
N HIS A 810 -16.14 15.73 23.98
CA HIS A 810 -14.74 15.94 24.36
C HIS A 810 -14.58 15.62 25.84
N VAL A 811 -13.50 14.92 26.22
CA VAL A 811 -13.13 14.69 27.62
C VAL A 811 -12.11 15.74 28.03
N ASP A 812 -12.57 16.74 28.79
CA ASP A 812 -11.74 17.91 29.06
C ASP A 812 -10.57 17.61 30.01
N VAL A 813 -9.42 18.20 29.68
CA VAL A 813 -8.15 18.05 30.38
C VAL A 813 -7.79 19.29 31.20
N VAL A 814 -8.53 20.39 30.99
CA VAL A 814 -8.54 21.57 31.84
C VAL A 814 -9.42 21.29 33.07
N GLN A 815 -9.18 22.04 34.14
CA GLN A 815 -9.98 21.98 35.36
C GLN A 815 -11.44 22.38 35.08
N ASP A 816 -12.40 21.59 35.56
CA ASP A 816 -13.82 21.94 35.50
C ASP A 816 -14.07 23.22 36.35
N HIS A 817 -14.88 24.14 35.81
CA HIS A 817 -15.29 25.40 36.46
C HIS A 817 -16.61 25.23 37.22
#